data_AF-A0A6H9KZ20-F1
#
_entry.id   AF-A0A6H9KZ20-F1
#
_cell.length_a   1.000
_cell.length_b   1.000
_cell.length_c   1.000
_cell.angle_alpha   90.00
_cell.angle_beta   90.00
_cell.angle_gamma   90.00
#
_symmetry.space_group_name_H-M   'P 1'
#
loop_
_entity.id
_entity.type
_entity.pdbx_description
1 polymer ?
#
loop_
_entity_poly.entity_id
_entity_poly.type
_entity_poly.pdbx_seq_one_letter_code
_entity_poly.pdbx_strand_id
1 'polypeptide(L)'
;MKKFTLLFLTISLNVFAQSSPVDTLRIMTYNILDFPDAIGTQRVPSFRTVIDEVQPDILVVQEMHTSSGVNEFLDDVLNFTTPNLYSNAPFIDASFDTENALFYKSSSVNFISQDTILTNIRAISEYTLESNTFVPQEFKIYSVHLKSSEGSANEQQRLVEATILRNRTNQLPIGTEFMVVGDFNLYSDQEPAFQKLIGSEANNNGRFRDPINQSGNWHNNSSYSQIHTQSTRTSSVGSGGALGGLDDRFDFILPSYGMNDNFGIDFLPSTHIAFGNDGNHYNQSINSGSNSAVSSVVANALNFASDHLPVVMDFAVYSLADSTNPQINSASALNSNTVRVQFDENISQQTAESVLNYSVNNGLGNPTTAVQFSGNQVDLTFAQNIVSGITYILTVNNIQDTDGNLIDPNSTTTFFLSLTPLAGDLVISEFFKNPSAVSDSDGEFVEIYNPTANTYDLNGLTLRDNGTESHTINSPNPLLIQPNDFFVFGINGDSNTNGGFQVDYVYETFFLSNSTNGDEIVLTDGATIIDEVIFSNALGFPNPTGSSLELSSLNSDNSIGSNWQVSTIPLGNGDFASPGFFFETTPPTIDTVQVLTANLISVEFSEAVNLATSQNPSNYSIDNSIGNPVTANFASGSTHVIELTLPQNLTSATFTLTVNNVQDLSGNVILPNSTAIFSYTAPDPIEIIITEFMRNPSAVSDLAGEFVELYNPTNSPINIDGFILKDNDIETHTIDNGGSLLIPPNDFLVLGINGDTNTNGGINVDYVYQNFFLSNSSNGDEVVIEANGIVLDEVIFSDALGFPNPSGKSLEISSLTADNSIASNWIESTNQLPSGDFATPGFFTTAVPTPPTIDTILALNTNLISVEFSESVDSTTALDQNNYFINNSIGNPSSVSFAIGSSEIVELTLSQPLTNGNFTLTVNNVEDLDGNVILPNSTANFSYTTSVVVNLVITEIMKNPTAVSDSDGEFVEIFNPTTNPINIDGFVLRDNGSESHTIDNGGSLIIQPNSFLVLGINGDSNVNGGIIVDYVYSTFFLSNSANGDEVILEDNGIVIDEVIFSSSLGFPNPTGKSIEVTSLTVDNSLGSNWTEATNQLPNGDFATPGFFGSSAQIDAPSVSIQISGTDLILSWSAVTNATNYDVYELDLLSQVESLLGNSTSLNFTINNFSLNSQKYYFVKSKN
;
A
#
# COMPACT_ATOMS: atom_id res chain seq x y z
N MET A 1 9.58 -38.87 -56.07
CA MET A 1 8.24 -38.49 -55.58
C MET A 1 8.33 -37.10 -54.97
N LYS A 2 7.98 -36.07 -55.74
CA LYS A 2 7.99 -34.65 -55.32
C LYS A 2 6.85 -33.92 -56.03
N LYS A 3 6.06 -33.21 -55.22
CA LYS A 3 5.19 -32.03 -55.46
C LYS A 3 4.03 -32.12 -56.47
N PHE A 4 2.81 -32.03 -55.94
CA PHE A 4 1.80 -31.05 -56.39
C PHE A 4 1.03 -30.52 -55.18
N THR A 5 0.92 -29.20 -55.11
CA THR A 5 0.32 -28.38 -54.04
C THR A 5 -1.21 -28.40 -54.14
N LEU A 6 -1.92 -28.61 -53.02
CA LEU A 6 -3.36 -28.39 -52.92
C LEU A 6 -3.61 -27.22 -51.95
N LEU A 7 -4.31 -26.20 -52.44
CA LEU A 7 -4.67 -24.96 -51.74
C LEU A 7 -5.90 -25.23 -50.85
N PHE A 8 -5.79 -25.01 -49.54
CA PHE A 8 -6.92 -25.01 -48.59
C PHE A 8 -7.64 -23.67 -48.66
N LEU A 9 -8.95 -23.68 -48.94
CA LEU A 9 -9.86 -22.57 -48.69
C LEU A 9 -10.87 -23.04 -47.64
N THR A 10 -10.59 -22.77 -46.38
CA THR A 10 -11.54 -22.97 -45.26
C THR A 10 -12.50 -21.79 -45.20
N ILE A 11 -13.75 -22.04 -45.59
CA ILE A 11 -14.89 -21.16 -45.31
C ILE A 11 -15.27 -21.41 -43.84
N SER A 12 -14.99 -20.44 -42.97
CA SER A 12 -15.53 -20.36 -41.62
C SER A 12 -17.01 -19.95 -41.68
N LEU A 13 -17.91 -20.90 -41.42
CA LEU A 13 -19.29 -20.59 -41.06
C LEU A 13 -19.31 -20.00 -39.65
N ASN A 14 -19.44 -18.67 -39.53
CA ASN A 14 -19.90 -18.04 -38.29
C ASN A 14 -21.40 -18.31 -38.18
N VAL A 15 -21.78 -19.23 -37.32
CA VAL A 15 -23.16 -19.32 -36.81
C VAL A 15 -23.27 -18.23 -35.76
N PHE A 16 -23.93 -17.12 -36.07
CA PHE A 16 -24.36 -16.18 -35.04
C PHE A 16 -25.32 -16.93 -34.11
N ALA A 17 -25.00 -17.01 -32.83
CA ALA A 17 -25.93 -17.46 -31.81
C ALA A 17 -27.16 -16.53 -31.86
N GLN A 18 -28.36 -17.10 -31.98
CA GLN A 18 -29.59 -16.32 -31.84
C GLN A 18 -29.72 -15.95 -30.36
N SER A 19 -29.83 -14.65 -30.05
CA SER A 19 -30.21 -14.17 -28.72
C SER A 19 -31.57 -14.76 -28.36
N SER A 20 -31.69 -15.38 -27.20
CA SER A 20 -32.98 -15.77 -26.62
C SER A 20 -33.43 -14.64 -25.69
N PRO A 21 -34.75 -14.39 -25.57
CA PRO A 21 -35.23 -13.38 -24.65
C PRO A 21 -34.93 -13.78 -23.21
N VAL A 22 -34.49 -12.81 -22.41
CA VAL A 22 -34.13 -12.99 -20.99
C VAL A 22 -35.33 -12.73 -20.07
N ASP A 23 -36.31 -11.95 -20.52
CA ASP A 23 -37.52 -11.64 -19.79
C ASP A 23 -38.71 -11.36 -20.73
N THR A 24 -39.91 -11.19 -20.18
CA THR A 24 -41.11 -10.77 -20.92
C THR A 24 -41.94 -9.77 -20.11
N LEU A 25 -42.20 -8.59 -20.68
CA LEU A 25 -43.02 -7.54 -20.10
C LEU A 25 -44.43 -7.56 -20.67
N ARG A 26 -45.45 -7.64 -19.81
CA ARG A 26 -46.85 -7.46 -20.20
C ARG A 26 -47.28 -5.99 -20.07
N ILE A 27 -47.54 -5.35 -21.20
CA ILE A 27 -48.01 -3.95 -21.25
C ILE A 27 -49.51 -3.91 -21.52
N MET A 28 -50.24 -3.18 -20.70
CA MET A 28 -51.68 -2.96 -20.80
C MET A 28 -51.99 -1.47 -20.94
N THR A 29 -52.89 -1.13 -21.87
CA THR A 29 -53.50 0.19 -21.93
C THR A 29 -55.00 0.11 -21.66
N TYR A 30 -55.53 1.07 -20.90
CA TYR A 30 -56.93 1.05 -20.51
C TYR A 30 -57.51 2.47 -20.33
N ASN A 31 -58.46 2.88 -21.18
CA ASN A 31 -59.33 4.01 -20.86
C ASN A 31 -60.23 3.64 -19.68
N ILE A 32 -60.03 4.28 -18.52
CA ILE A 32 -60.71 3.95 -17.27
C ILE A 32 -61.96 4.80 -17.00
N LEU A 33 -62.42 5.57 -17.99
CA LEU A 33 -63.64 6.38 -17.97
C LEU A 33 -63.68 7.38 -16.81
N ASP A 34 -63.29 8.61 -17.05
CA ASP A 34 -63.39 9.76 -16.15
C ASP A 34 -63.00 9.50 -14.67
N PHE A 35 -61.93 8.74 -14.38
CA PHE A 35 -61.58 8.39 -13.00
C PHE A 35 -60.78 9.50 -12.27
N PRO A 36 -61.10 9.86 -11.02
CA PRO A 36 -62.24 9.41 -10.24
C PRO A 36 -63.49 10.23 -10.60
N ASP A 37 -64.56 9.56 -10.99
CA ASP A 37 -65.88 10.16 -11.20
C ASP A 37 -66.72 10.06 -9.92
N ALA A 38 -67.96 10.56 -9.96
CA ALA A 38 -68.87 10.54 -8.81
C ALA A 38 -69.14 9.13 -8.23
N ILE A 39 -68.92 8.07 -9.01
CA ILE A 39 -69.02 6.68 -8.53
C ILE A 39 -67.70 5.89 -8.65
N GLY A 40 -66.56 6.56 -8.82
CA GLY A 40 -65.25 5.94 -9.09
C GLY A 40 -64.88 4.87 -8.07
N THR A 41 -65.02 5.17 -6.78
CA THR A 41 -64.78 4.21 -5.68
C THR A 41 -65.67 2.97 -5.75
N GLN A 42 -66.87 3.04 -6.35
CA GLN A 42 -67.73 1.86 -6.54
C GLN A 42 -67.22 0.93 -7.65
N ARG A 43 -66.44 1.46 -8.62
CA ARG A 43 -65.84 0.70 -9.73
C ARG A 43 -64.53 0.01 -9.34
N VAL A 44 -63.88 0.45 -8.26
CA VAL A 44 -62.63 -0.11 -7.73
C VAL A 44 -62.63 -1.65 -7.65
N PRO A 45 -63.64 -2.35 -7.09
CA PRO A 45 -63.64 -3.82 -7.05
C PRO A 45 -63.64 -4.49 -8.44
N SER A 46 -64.25 -3.84 -9.44
CA SER A 46 -64.23 -4.32 -10.82
C SER A 46 -62.85 -4.12 -11.44
N PHE A 47 -62.21 -2.97 -11.23
CA PHE A 47 -60.83 -2.78 -11.66
C PHE A 47 -59.89 -3.80 -11.01
N ARG A 48 -60.02 -4.08 -9.70
CA ARG A 48 -59.24 -5.14 -9.03
C ARG A 48 -59.41 -6.48 -9.73
N THR A 49 -60.66 -6.88 -9.98
CA THR A 49 -60.97 -8.16 -10.64
C THR A 49 -60.34 -8.25 -12.03
N VAL A 50 -60.32 -7.16 -12.80
CA VAL A 50 -59.71 -7.12 -14.13
C VAL A 50 -58.18 -7.17 -14.04
N ILE A 51 -57.58 -6.35 -13.19
CA ILE A 51 -56.13 -6.30 -13.01
C ILE A 51 -55.58 -7.61 -12.43
N ASP A 52 -56.27 -8.20 -11.45
CA ASP A 52 -55.87 -9.48 -10.84
C ASP A 52 -55.83 -10.62 -11.86
N GLU A 53 -56.70 -10.58 -12.89
CA GLU A 53 -56.72 -11.57 -13.97
C GLU A 53 -55.65 -11.30 -15.04
N VAL A 54 -55.39 -10.03 -15.38
CA VAL A 54 -54.44 -9.66 -16.45
C VAL A 54 -52.99 -9.66 -15.96
N GLN A 55 -52.75 -9.22 -14.72
CA GLN A 55 -51.44 -9.08 -14.08
C GLN A 55 -50.42 -8.24 -14.89
N PRO A 56 -50.76 -7.05 -15.39
CA PRO A 56 -49.87 -6.27 -16.26
C PRO A 56 -48.61 -5.82 -15.52
N ASP A 57 -47.45 -5.84 -16.16
CA ASP A 57 -46.22 -5.27 -15.59
C ASP A 57 -46.19 -3.75 -15.73
N ILE A 58 -46.76 -3.23 -16.83
CA ILE A 58 -46.99 -1.81 -17.05
C ILE A 58 -48.45 -1.59 -17.42
N LEU A 59 -49.11 -0.67 -16.74
CA LEU A 59 -50.47 -0.23 -17.01
C LEU A 59 -50.48 1.26 -17.35
N VAL A 60 -50.95 1.60 -18.54
CA VAL A 60 -51.13 2.99 -18.98
C VAL A 60 -52.61 3.29 -19.11
N VAL A 61 -53.09 4.27 -18.36
CA VAL A 61 -54.51 4.62 -18.34
C VAL A 61 -54.78 5.98 -18.96
N GLN A 62 -55.94 6.10 -19.59
CA GLN A 62 -56.50 7.35 -20.08
C GLN A 62 -57.73 7.71 -19.25
N GLU A 63 -58.12 8.98 -19.28
CA GLU A 63 -59.24 9.53 -18.51
C GLU A 63 -59.01 9.59 -17.00
N MET A 64 -57.79 9.95 -16.58
CA MET A 64 -57.45 10.24 -15.19
C MET A 64 -57.56 11.74 -14.90
N HIS A 65 -58.26 12.13 -13.83
CA HIS A 65 -58.55 13.55 -13.54
C HIS A 65 -57.58 14.21 -12.56
N THR A 66 -57.14 13.50 -11.52
CA THR A 66 -56.41 14.14 -10.42
C THR A 66 -55.31 13.26 -9.86
N SER A 67 -54.30 13.88 -9.25
CA SER A 67 -53.26 13.16 -8.49
C SER A 67 -53.85 12.34 -7.35
N SER A 68 -54.93 12.81 -6.70
CA SER A 68 -55.63 12.04 -5.67
C SER A 68 -56.28 10.78 -6.25
N GLY A 69 -56.79 10.87 -7.48
CA GLY A 69 -57.31 9.75 -8.24
C GLY A 69 -56.24 8.72 -8.60
N VAL A 70 -55.05 9.17 -8.98
CA VAL A 70 -53.90 8.29 -9.20
C VAL A 70 -53.56 7.53 -7.92
N ASN A 71 -53.52 8.21 -6.78
CA ASN A 71 -53.26 7.55 -5.49
C ASN A 71 -54.38 6.57 -5.11
N GLU A 72 -55.65 6.95 -5.27
CA GLU A 72 -56.79 6.04 -5.04
C GLU A 72 -56.69 4.80 -5.94
N PHE A 73 -56.40 4.97 -7.23
CA PHE A 73 -56.25 3.83 -8.14
C PHE A 73 -55.03 2.97 -7.77
N LEU A 74 -53.90 3.59 -7.42
CA LEU A 74 -52.70 2.87 -7.01
C LEU A 74 -52.96 2.02 -5.76
N ASP A 75 -53.43 2.64 -4.69
CA ASP A 75 -53.55 2.01 -3.38
C ASP A 75 -54.76 1.07 -3.32
N ASP A 76 -55.91 1.55 -3.81
CA ASP A 76 -57.15 0.81 -3.71
C ASP A 76 -57.36 -0.14 -4.89
N VAL A 77 -56.64 -0.08 -6.01
CA VAL A 77 -56.76 -1.10 -7.08
C VAL A 77 -55.51 -1.95 -7.16
N LEU A 78 -54.36 -1.33 -7.44
CA LEU A 78 -53.14 -2.06 -7.83
C LEU A 78 -52.42 -2.68 -6.63
N ASN A 79 -52.33 -1.96 -5.52
CA ASN A 79 -51.61 -2.36 -4.31
C ASN A 79 -52.53 -2.90 -3.20
N PHE A 80 -53.81 -3.14 -3.51
CA PHE A 80 -54.80 -3.57 -2.53
C PHE A 80 -54.47 -4.92 -1.88
N THR A 81 -54.09 -5.91 -2.70
CA THR A 81 -53.77 -7.28 -2.22
C THR A 81 -52.32 -7.39 -1.77
N THR A 82 -51.41 -6.74 -2.50
CA THR A 82 -49.97 -6.76 -2.26
C THR A 82 -49.48 -5.32 -2.16
N PRO A 83 -49.25 -4.79 -0.94
CA PRO A 83 -48.75 -3.44 -0.77
C PRO A 83 -47.44 -3.22 -1.53
N ASN A 84 -47.28 -2.04 -2.13
CA ASN A 84 -46.08 -1.61 -2.87
C ASN A 84 -45.68 -2.50 -4.06
N LEU A 85 -46.61 -3.27 -4.62
CA LEU A 85 -46.33 -4.08 -5.82
C LEU A 85 -46.12 -3.18 -7.06
N TYR A 86 -46.95 -2.15 -7.19
CA TYR A 86 -46.90 -1.15 -8.24
C TYR A 86 -46.43 0.20 -7.69
N SER A 87 -45.77 0.96 -8.56
CA SER A 87 -45.50 2.39 -8.45
C SER A 87 -46.15 3.14 -9.60
N ASN A 88 -46.25 4.47 -9.51
CA ASN A 88 -46.75 5.33 -10.59
C ASN A 88 -45.71 6.35 -11.05
N ALA A 89 -45.75 6.70 -12.34
CA ALA A 89 -45.07 7.88 -12.86
C ALA A 89 -45.72 9.16 -12.30
N PRO A 90 -45.00 10.31 -12.25
CA PRO A 90 -45.58 11.57 -11.84
C PRO A 90 -46.88 11.90 -12.60
N PHE A 91 -47.91 12.36 -11.88
CA PHE A 91 -49.13 12.83 -12.52
C PHE A 91 -48.93 14.28 -12.98
N ILE A 92 -49.12 14.52 -14.27
CA ILE A 92 -49.01 15.87 -14.86
C ILE A 92 -50.39 16.30 -15.35
N ASP A 93 -50.91 17.37 -14.77
CA ASP A 93 -52.13 18.07 -15.19
C ASP A 93 -51.77 19.17 -16.22
N ALA A 94 -51.77 18.80 -17.50
CA ALA A 94 -51.22 19.65 -18.58
C ALA A 94 -52.24 20.06 -19.65
N SER A 95 -53.46 19.52 -19.60
CA SER A 95 -54.54 19.80 -20.54
C SER A 95 -55.74 20.44 -19.84
N PHE A 96 -56.79 20.71 -20.61
CA PHE A 96 -58.03 21.30 -20.09
C PHE A 96 -59.15 20.25 -19.92
N ASP A 97 -58.79 18.98 -19.99
CA ASP A 97 -59.70 17.83 -19.96
C ASP A 97 -59.10 16.72 -19.07
N THR A 98 -59.28 15.45 -19.39
CA THR A 98 -58.67 14.34 -18.67
C THR A 98 -57.24 14.02 -19.12
N GLU A 99 -56.43 13.49 -18.21
CA GLU A 99 -55.02 13.16 -18.42
C GLU A 99 -54.73 11.66 -18.52
N ASN A 100 -53.46 11.34 -18.80
CA ASN A 100 -52.93 9.98 -18.75
C ASN A 100 -52.21 9.73 -17.41
N ALA A 101 -52.19 8.47 -16.97
CA ALA A 101 -51.33 8.02 -15.89
C ALA A 101 -50.66 6.69 -16.24
N LEU A 102 -49.44 6.48 -15.74
CA LEU A 102 -48.69 5.24 -15.93
C LEU A 102 -48.39 4.62 -14.57
N PHE A 103 -48.68 3.33 -14.45
CA PHE A 103 -48.37 2.49 -13.32
C PHE A 103 -47.47 1.34 -13.77
N TYR A 104 -46.55 0.90 -12.93
CA TYR A 104 -45.60 -0.17 -13.26
C TYR A 104 -45.21 -0.97 -12.03
N LYS A 105 -44.93 -2.26 -12.19
CA LYS A 105 -44.30 -3.06 -11.14
C LYS A 105 -42.83 -2.67 -11.03
N SER A 106 -42.42 -2.17 -9.87
CA SER A 106 -41.03 -1.76 -9.64
C SER A 106 -40.03 -2.93 -9.70
N SER A 107 -40.52 -4.18 -9.66
CA SER A 107 -39.69 -5.36 -9.90
C SER A 107 -39.39 -5.61 -11.37
N SER A 108 -40.19 -5.08 -12.29
CA SER A 108 -40.11 -5.40 -13.73
C SER A 108 -39.45 -4.29 -14.53
N VAL A 109 -39.67 -3.03 -14.17
CA VAL A 109 -39.09 -1.86 -14.85
C VAL A 109 -38.80 -0.73 -13.88
N ASN A 110 -37.85 0.13 -14.27
CA ASN A 110 -37.56 1.40 -13.62
C ASN A 110 -38.18 2.55 -14.43
N PHE A 111 -38.74 3.53 -13.74
CA PHE A 111 -39.16 4.79 -14.35
C PHE A 111 -37.97 5.75 -14.43
N ILE A 112 -37.65 6.20 -15.65
CA ILE A 112 -36.49 7.08 -15.90
C ILE A 112 -36.91 8.54 -15.99
N SER A 113 -37.90 8.84 -16.84
CA SER A 113 -38.35 10.21 -17.04
C SER A 113 -39.74 10.28 -17.68
N GLN A 114 -40.35 11.45 -17.56
CA GLN A 114 -41.58 11.80 -18.24
C GLN A 114 -41.45 13.16 -18.89
N ASP A 115 -42.09 13.32 -20.05
CA ASP A 115 -42.29 14.58 -20.74
C ASP A 115 -43.74 14.70 -21.22
N THR A 116 -44.15 15.92 -21.57
CA THR A 116 -45.49 16.24 -22.02
C THR A 116 -45.49 16.92 -23.38
N ILE A 117 -46.14 16.29 -24.34
CA ILE A 117 -46.31 16.83 -25.68
C ILE A 117 -47.66 17.50 -25.76
N LEU A 118 -47.65 18.84 -25.73
CA LEU A 118 -48.87 19.63 -25.78
C LEU A 118 -49.54 19.53 -27.16
N THR A 119 -50.86 19.30 -27.14
CA THR A 119 -51.74 19.42 -28.30
C THR A 119 -52.82 20.48 -28.04
N ASN A 120 -53.77 20.64 -28.95
CA ASN A 120 -54.85 21.61 -28.77
C ASN A 120 -55.95 21.16 -27.81
N ILE A 121 -56.04 19.86 -27.49
CA ILE A 121 -57.16 19.31 -26.70
C ILE A 121 -56.65 18.56 -25.48
N ARG A 122 -55.91 17.47 -25.69
CA ARG A 122 -55.34 16.63 -24.62
C ARG A 122 -53.86 16.45 -24.84
N ALA A 123 -53.08 16.53 -23.78
CA ALA A 123 -51.65 16.31 -23.86
C ALA A 123 -51.35 14.83 -24.15
N ILE A 124 -50.26 14.59 -24.87
CA ILE A 124 -49.71 13.25 -25.06
C ILE A 124 -48.57 13.10 -24.05
N SER A 125 -48.66 12.08 -23.20
CA SER A 125 -47.62 11.81 -22.21
C SER A 125 -46.52 10.95 -22.84
N GLU A 126 -45.27 11.36 -22.70
CA GLU A 126 -44.08 10.58 -23.06
C GLU A 126 -43.46 10.03 -21.78
N TYR A 127 -43.34 8.72 -21.67
CA TYR A 127 -42.68 8.03 -20.56
C TYR A 127 -41.44 7.31 -21.07
N THR A 128 -40.32 7.44 -20.37
CA THR A 128 -39.12 6.64 -20.60
C THR A 128 -39.00 5.65 -19.45
N LEU A 129 -38.97 4.37 -19.79
CA LEU A 129 -38.82 3.26 -18.87
C LEU A 129 -37.57 2.46 -19.24
N GLU A 130 -37.08 1.71 -18.29
CA GLU A 130 -35.93 0.83 -18.46
C GLU A 130 -36.27 -0.54 -17.87
N SER A 131 -35.97 -1.64 -18.57
CA SER A 131 -36.24 -2.99 -18.06
C SER A 131 -35.35 -3.34 -16.87
N ASN A 132 -35.87 -4.03 -15.87
CA ASN A 132 -35.08 -4.51 -14.73
C ASN A 132 -34.39 -5.84 -15.04
N THR A 133 -33.70 -5.87 -16.18
CA THR A 133 -32.83 -6.96 -16.63
C THR A 133 -31.38 -6.59 -16.39
N PHE A 134 -30.48 -7.57 -16.34
CA PHE A 134 -29.07 -7.34 -16.03
C PHE A 134 -28.40 -6.26 -16.89
N VAL A 135 -28.56 -6.34 -18.22
CA VAL A 135 -28.34 -5.17 -19.10
C VAL A 135 -29.70 -4.53 -19.32
N PRO A 136 -30.01 -3.41 -18.67
CA PRO A 136 -31.31 -2.77 -18.78
C PRO A 136 -31.54 -2.26 -20.21
N GLN A 137 -32.75 -2.43 -20.73
CA GLN A 137 -33.14 -1.95 -22.05
C GLN A 137 -34.08 -0.75 -21.88
N GLU A 138 -33.66 0.42 -22.34
CA GLU A 138 -34.47 1.64 -22.32
C GLU A 138 -35.47 1.66 -23.48
N PHE A 139 -36.72 1.99 -23.19
CA PHE A 139 -37.76 2.19 -24.19
C PHE A 139 -38.76 3.28 -23.80
N LYS A 140 -39.45 3.81 -24.80
CA LYS A 140 -40.42 4.91 -24.61
C LYS A 140 -41.86 4.48 -24.85
N ILE A 141 -42.77 4.93 -23.99
CA ILE A 141 -44.22 4.79 -24.17
C ILE A 141 -44.85 6.17 -24.33
N TYR A 142 -45.59 6.35 -25.43
CA TYR A 142 -46.42 7.52 -25.67
C TYR A 142 -47.89 7.18 -25.37
N SER A 143 -48.52 7.85 -24.41
CA SER A 143 -49.95 7.67 -24.11
C SER A 143 -50.79 8.73 -24.82
N VAL A 144 -51.79 8.29 -25.59
CA VAL A 144 -52.72 9.19 -26.30
C VAL A 144 -54.16 8.99 -25.84
N HIS A 145 -54.90 10.10 -25.79
CA HIS A 145 -56.36 10.11 -25.77
C HIS A 145 -56.83 11.11 -26.83
N LEU A 146 -56.86 10.69 -28.10
CA LEU A 146 -57.07 11.58 -29.24
C LEU A 146 -58.52 12.12 -29.29
N LYS A 147 -58.76 13.16 -30.10
CA LYS A 147 -60.10 13.76 -30.27
C LYS A 147 -61.18 12.70 -30.56
N SER A 148 -62.17 12.65 -29.68
CA SER A 148 -63.36 11.80 -29.80
C SER A 148 -64.40 12.27 -30.82
N SER A 149 -65.40 11.43 -31.10
CA SER A 149 -66.53 11.63 -32.03
C SER A 149 -66.21 11.47 -33.52
N GLU A 150 -67.23 11.07 -34.29
CA GLU A 150 -67.22 10.94 -35.75
C GLU A 150 -67.18 12.28 -36.48
N GLY A 151 -66.82 12.24 -37.77
CA GLY A 151 -66.96 13.36 -38.71
C GLY A 151 -65.64 14.07 -39.02
N SER A 152 -65.57 14.65 -40.21
CA SER A 152 -64.33 15.15 -40.81
C SER A 152 -63.60 16.23 -40.00
N ALA A 153 -64.31 17.05 -39.22
CA ALA A 153 -63.68 18.04 -38.34
C ALA A 153 -62.90 17.36 -37.19
N ASN A 154 -63.43 16.27 -36.64
CA ASN A 154 -62.79 15.51 -35.57
C ASN A 154 -61.62 14.68 -36.11
N GLU A 155 -61.78 14.06 -37.28
CA GLU A 155 -60.69 13.37 -38.00
C GLU A 155 -59.50 14.29 -38.27
N GLN A 156 -59.77 15.54 -38.67
CA GLN A 156 -58.71 16.53 -38.92
C GLN A 156 -57.99 16.93 -37.64
N GLN A 157 -58.69 16.97 -36.50
CA GLN A 157 -58.09 17.26 -35.21
C GLN A 157 -57.22 16.10 -34.73
N ARG A 158 -57.67 14.85 -34.86
CA ARG A 158 -56.84 13.66 -34.62
C ARG A 158 -55.59 13.67 -35.51
N LEU A 159 -55.69 14.10 -36.77
CA LEU A 159 -54.55 14.23 -37.66
C LEU A 159 -53.52 15.26 -37.15
N VAL A 160 -53.96 16.38 -36.58
CA VAL A 160 -53.06 17.37 -36.00
C VAL A 160 -52.30 16.76 -34.81
N GLU A 161 -53.00 16.10 -33.91
CA GLU A 161 -52.41 15.44 -32.73
C GLU A 161 -51.41 14.34 -33.14
N ALA A 162 -51.82 13.45 -34.05
CA ALA A 162 -50.95 12.42 -34.63
C ALA A 162 -49.73 13.00 -35.37
N THR A 163 -49.89 14.15 -36.02
CA THR A 163 -48.78 14.83 -36.70
C THR A 163 -47.76 15.39 -35.70
N ILE A 164 -48.22 15.95 -34.58
CA ILE A 164 -47.34 16.43 -33.50
C ILE A 164 -46.53 15.25 -32.93
N LEU A 165 -47.21 14.15 -32.59
CA LEU A 165 -46.54 12.94 -32.09
C LEU A 165 -45.54 12.38 -33.11
N ARG A 166 -45.93 12.28 -34.38
CA ARG A 166 -45.03 11.75 -35.41
C ARG A 166 -43.82 12.66 -35.64
N ASN A 167 -44.00 13.98 -35.56
CA ASN A 167 -42.86 14.91 -35.64
C ASN A 167 -41.91 14.75 -34.45
N ARG A 168 -42.44 14.56 -33.22
CA ARG A 168 -41.63 14.29 -32.02
C ARG A 168 -40.81 13.00 -32.19
N THR A 169 -41.45 11.90 -32.55
CA THR A 169 -40.78 10.59 -32.69
C THR A 169 -39.80 10.54 -33.87
N ASN A 170 -40.05 11.30 -34.95
CA ASN A 170 -39.09 11.42 -36.06
C ASN A 170 -37.77 12.11 -35.66
N GLN A 171 -37.71 12.78 -34.49
CA GLN A 171 -36.50 13.38 -33.95
C GLN A 171 -35.67 12.42 -33.08
N LEU A 172 -36.20 11.22 -32.80
CA LEU A 172 -35.48 10.24 -31.97
C LEU A 172 -34.23 9.71 -32.70
N PRO A 173 -33.17 9.36 -31.94
CA PRO A 173 -32.02 8.63 -32.47
C PRO A 173 -32.44 7.34 -33.19
N ILE A 174 -31.70 6.98 -34.24
CA ILE A 174 -31.91 5.70 -34.94
C ILE A 174 -31.68 4.56 -33.94
N GLY A 175 -32.58 3.58 -33.92
CA GLY A 175 -32.53 2.45 -32.99
C GLY A 175 -33.27 2.68 -31.67
N THR A 176 -33.84 3.88 -31.44
CA THR A 176 -34.70 4.09 -30.26
C THR A 176 -35.93 3.21 -30.34
N GLU A 177 -36.20 2.50 -29.25
CA GLU A 177 -37.39 1.66 -29.10
C GLU A 177 -38.51 2.44 -28.44
N PHE A 178 -39.67 2.48 -29.10
CA PHE A 178 -40.82 3.20 -28.59
C PHE A 178 -42.13 2.61 -29.09
N MET A 179 -43.20 2.92 -28.38
CA MET A 179 -44.57 2.56 -28.77
C MET A 179 -45.53 3.67 -28.42
N VAL A 180 -46.68 3.71 -29.10
CA VAL A 180 -47.80 4.57 -28.71
C VAL A 180 -49.00 3.70 -28.30
N VAL A 181 -49.60 4.04 -27.17
CA VAL A 181 -50.71 3.31 -26.55
C VAL A 181 -51.86 4.25 -26.21
N GLY A 182 -53.06 3.72 -26.04
CA GLY A 182 -54.20 4.46 -25.50
C GLY A 182 -55.43 4.44 -26.40
N ASP A 183 -56.31 5.42 -26.19
CA ASP A 183 -57.56 5.61 -26.92
C ASP A 183 -57.34 6.58 -28.09
N PHE A 184 -57.36 6.03 -29.30
CA PHE A 184 -57.14 6.79 -30.53
C PHE A 184 -58.42 7.34 -31.14
N ASN A 185 -59.59 6.89 -30.71
CA ASN A 185 -60.89 7.30 -31.27
C ASN A 185 -60.96 7.20 -32.82
N LEU A 186 -60.31 6.19 -33.41
CA LEU A 186 -60.25 5.96 -34.87
C LEU A 186 -61.29 4.94 -35.32
N TYR A 187 -62.10 5.29 -36.31
CA TYR A 187 -63.20 4.47 -36.83
C TYR A 187 -62.74 3.54 -37.97
N SER A 188 -61.66 3.90 -38.68
CA SER A 188 -61.10 3.09 -39.75
C SER A 188 -59.61 3.33 -39.97
N ASP A 189 -58.97 2.37 -40.64
CA ASP A 189 -57.58 2.51 -41.06
C ASP A 189 -57.38 3.61 -42.12
N GLN A 190 -58.43 4.05 -42.82
CA GLN A 190 -58.36 5.11 -43.83
C GLN A 190 -58.33 6.51 -43.21
N GLU A 191 -58.51 6.65 -41.90
CA GLU A 191 -58.44 7.95 -41.25
C GLU A 191 -57.04 8.57 -41.39
N PRO A 192 -56.94 9.88 -41.71
CA PRO A 192 -55.65 10.52 -41.94
C PRO A 192 -54.69 10.41 -40.75
N ALA A 193 -55.21 10.42 -39.52
CA ALA A 193 -54.41 10.28 -38.30
C ALA A 193 -53.72 8.91 -38.22
N PHE A 194 -54.45 7.82 -38.50
CA PHE A 194 -53.87 6.48 -38.54
C PHE A 194 -52.79 6.39 -39.62
N GLN A 195 -53.12 6.85 -40.84
CA GLN A 195 -52.17 6.88 -41.96
C GLN A 195 -50.93 7.73 -41.66
N LYS A 196 -51.06 8.80 -40.87
CA LYS A 196 -49.91 9.61 -40.43
C LYS A 196 -48.98 8.84 -39.49
N LEU A 197 -49.53 8.03 -38.59
CA LEU A 197 -48.74 7.23 -37.63
C LEU A 197 -48.07 6.01 -38.28
N ILE A 198 -48.75 5.33 -39.21
CA ILE A 198 -48.22 4.10 -39.81
C ILE A 198 -47.60 4.31 -41.21
N GLY A 199 -47.80 5.46 -41.82
CA GLY A 199 -47.35 5.79 -43.17
C GLY A 199 -45.84 5.96 -43.28
N SER A 200 -45.33 5.71 -44.49
CA SER A 200 -43.94 5.96 -44.86
C SER A 200 -43.76 7.42 -45.31
N GLU A 201 -42.82 8.13 -44.70
CA GLU A 201 -42.42 9.50 -45.02
C GLU A 201 -40.94 9.57 -45.43
N ALA A 202 -40.41 10.76 -45.73
CA ALA A 202 -38.99 10.94 -46.04
C ALA A 202 -38.07 10.67 -44.83
N ASN A 203 -38.52 11.06 -43.63
CA ASN A 203 -37.95 10.63 -42.36
C ASN A 203 -38.90 9.60 -41.73
N ASN A 204 -38.40 8.39 -41.47
CA ASN A 204 -39.18 7.27 -40.93
C ASN A 204 -38.71 6.80 -39.56
N ASN A 205 -37.82 7.53 -38.88
CA ASN A 205 -37.33 7.12 -37.57
C ASN A 205 -38.48 6.96 -36.57
N GLY A 206 -39.49 7.83 -36.64
CA GLY A 206 -40.66 7.85 -35.75
C GLY A 206 -41.82 6.94 -36.18
N ARG A 207 -41.59 5.96 -37.06
CA ARG A 207 -42.68 5.18 -37.66
C ARG A 207 -43.23 4.08 -36.76
N PHE A 208 -44.56 4.07 -36.61
CA PHE A 208 -45.30 3.03 -35.88
C PHE A 208 -45.89 1.97 -36.82
N ARG A 209 -46.21 0.79 -36.29
CA ARG A 209 -46.92 -0.29 -37.01
C ARG A 209 -48.13 -0.79 -36.23
N ASP A 210 -49.13 -1.28 -36.95
CA ASP A 210 -50.26 -2.02 -36.37
C ASP A 210 -49.90 -3.51 -36.31
N PRO A 211 -49.70 -4.11 -35.12
CA PRO A 211 -49.29 -5.50 -34.98
C PRO A 211 -50.40 -6.49 -35.39
N ILE A 212 -51.67 -6.08 -35.28
CA ILE A 212 -52.82 -6.90 -35.71
C ILE A 212 -52.94 -6.91 -37.24
N ASN A 213 -52.54 -5.81 -37.89
CA ASN A 213 -52.56 -5.64 -39.35
C ASN A 213 -53.92 -5.98 -40.01
N GLN A 214 -55.03 -5.58 -39.36
CA GLN A 214 -56.39 -5.75 -39.88
C GLN A 214 -56.96 -4.43 -40.41
N SER A 215 -56.62 -4.13 -41.66
CA SER A 215 -57.10 -2.96 -42.41
C SER A 215 -58.62 -2.99 -42.65
N GLY A 216 -59.27 -1.84 -42.46
CA GLY A 216 -60.62 -1.53 -42.93
C GLY A 216 -61.42 -0.61 -42.00
N ASN A 217 -62.75 -0.64 -42.17
CA ASN A 217 -63.68 0.13 -41.34
C ASN A 217 -64.10 -0.70 -40.13
N TRP A 218 -63.57 -0.34 -38.95
CA TRP A 218 -63.80 -1.01 -37.68
C TRP A 218 -65.13 -0.62 -37.06
N HIS A 219 -65.67 0.55 -37.43
CA HIS A 219 -66.90 1.04 -36.85
C HIS A 219 -68.13 0.25 -37.27
N ASN A 220 -68.87 -0.21 -36.26
CA ASN A 220 -70.13 -0.91 -36.37
C ASN A 220 -70.09 -2.02 -37.44
N ASN A 221 -69.02 -2.80 -37.43
CA ASN A 221 -68.76 -3.81 -38.44
C ASN A 221 -68.39 -5.16 -37.83
N SER A 222 -69.36 -6.08 -37.83
CA SER A 222 -69.19 -7.45 -37.29
C SER A 222 -67.99 -8.23 -37.84
N SER A 223 -67.45 -7.88 -39.01
CA SER A 223 -66.25 -8.51 -39.58
C SER A 223 -65.00 -8.29 -38.72
N TYR A 224 -65.00 -7.23 -37.89
CA TYR A 224 -63.92 -6.84 -36.98
C TYR A 224 -64.29 -7.07 -35.51
N SER A 225 -65.39 -7.78 -35.24
CA SER A 225 -65.89 -8.07 -33.88
C SER A 225 -64.82 -8.63 -32.92
N GLN A 226 -63.85 -9.38 -33.44
CA GLN A 226 -62.75 -9.98 -32.66
C GLN A 226 -61.72 -8.96 -32.14
N ILE A 227 -61.71 -7.74 -32.68
CA ILE A 227 -60.73 -6.70 -32.34
C ILE A 227 -61.38 -5.40 -31.83
N HIS A 228 -62.69 -5.39 -31.63
CA HIS A 228 -63.38 -4.25 -31.00
C HIS A 228 -62.97 -4.12 -29.53
N THR A 229 -62.91 -2.87 -29.06
CA THR A 229 -62.52 -2.47 -27.71
C THR A 229 -63.59 -1.62 -27.02
N GLN A 230 -64.55 -1.04 -27.75
CA GLN A 230 -65.64 -0.24 -27.18
C GLN A 230 -66.98 -0.56 -27.92
N SER A 231 -68.17 -0.52 -27.29
CA SER A 231 -68.44 -0.35 -25.85
C SER A 231 -68.71 -1.67 -25.14
N THR A 232 -68.20 -1.86 -23.93
CA THR A 232 -68.48 -3.06 -23.10
C THR A 232 -69.94 -3.17 -22.69
N ARG A 233 -70.78 -2.16 -22.93
CA ARG A 233 -72.15 -2.06 -22.39
C ARG A 233 -73.18 -1.47 -23.37
N THR A 234 -74.42 -1.88 -23.19
CA THR A 234 -75.59 -1.36 -23.92
C THR A 234 -76.50 -0.47 -23.05
N SER A 235 -76.23 -0.36 -21.75
CA SER A 235 -76.98 0.47 -20.80
C SER A 235 -76.04 1.14 -19.80
N SER A 236 -76.40 2.35 -19.34
CA SER A 236 -75.59 3.10 -18.37
C SER A 236 -75.55 2.42 -17.00
N VAL A 237 -74.37 2.46 -16.37
CA VAL A 237 -74.12 1.96 -15.00
C VAL A 237 -73.89 3.08 -13.99
N GLY A 238 -74.17 4.34 -14.36
CA GLY A 238 -74.10 5.51 -13.47
C GLY A 238 -72.83 6.36 -13.59
N SER A 239 -71.78 5.89 -14.26
CA SER A 239 -70.49 6.58 -14.47
C SER A 239 -70.35 7.28 -15.83
N GLY A 240 -71.43 7.43 -16.59
CA GLY A 240 -71.36 7.96 -17.97
C GLY A 240 -70.88 6.95 -19.02
N GLY A 241 -70.05 7.41 -19.96
CA GLY A 241 -69.45 6.67 -21.08
C GLY A 241 -70.39 6.25 -22.22
N ALA A 242 -69.81 5.69 -23.28
CA ALA A 242 -70.50 5.26 -24.48
C ALA A 242 -71.36 4.00 -24.24
N LEU A 243 -72.49 3.95 -24.95
CA LEU A 243 -73.43 2.82 -24.96
C LEU A 243 -73.60 2.34 -26.39
N GLY A 244 -73.84 1.05 -26.59
CA GLY A 244 -74.06 0.50 -27.94
C GLY A 244 -73.70 -0.97 -28.07
N GLY A 245 -72.86 -1.46 -27.14
CA GLY A 245 -72.22 -2.77 -27.22
C GLY A 245 -70.92 -2.72 -28.01
N LEU A 246 -70.20 -3.85 -28.12
CA LEU A 246 -68.84 -3.87 -28.69
C LEU A 246 -68.86 -3.73 -30.22
N ASP A 247 -68.54 -2.56 -30.73
CA ASP A 247 -68.71 -2.22 -32.14
C ASP A 247 -67.63 -1.31 -32.74
N ASP A 248 -66.62 -0.91 -31.95
CA ASP A 248 -65.53 -0.03 -32.36
C ASP A 248 -64.15 -0.53 -31.88
N ARG A 249 -63.09 -0.25 -32.64
CA ARG A 249 -61.68 -0.48 -32.25
C ARG A 249 -61.02 0.88 -32.00
N PHE A 250 -61.04 1.34 -30.75
CA PHE A 250 -60.47 2.63 -30.37
C PHE A 250 -59.16 2.52 -29.62
N ASP A 251 -58.89 1.39 -28.98
CA ASP A 251 -57.72 1.21 -28.12
C ASP A 251 -56.65 0.40 -28.85
N PHE A 252 -55.41 0.91 -28.85
CA PHE A 252 -54.30 0.33 -29.61
C PHE A 252 -53.01 0.30 -28.78
N ILE A 253 -52.14 -0.66 -29.12
CA ILE A 253 -50.70 -0.60 -28.85
C ILE A 253 -49.98 -0.67 -30.20
N LEU A 254 -49.38 0.45 -30.62
CA LEU A 254 -48.64 0.56 -31.88
C LEU A 254 -47.13 0.68 -31.59
N PRO A 255 -46.36 -0.42 -31.70
CA PRO A 255 -44.91 -0.37 -31.54
C PRO A 255 -44.23 0.31 -32.73
N SER A 256 -42.98 0.76 -32.54
CA SER A 256 -42.17 1.31 -33.62
C SER A 256 -41.76 0.22 -34.62
N TYR A 257 -41.41 0.64 -35.83
CA TYR A 257 -40.78 -0.24 -36.83
C TYR A 257 -39.34 -0.63 -36.49
N GLY A 258 -38.72 0.06 -35.51
CA GLY A 258 -37.36 -0.22 -35.05
C GLY A 258 -37.25 -1.50 -34.23
N MET A 259 -38.32 -1.92 -33.57
CA MET A 259 -38.37 -3.18 -32.80
C MET A 259 -38.44 -4.42 -33.74
N ASN A 260 -38.45 -5.61 -33.14
CA ASN A 260 -38.50 -6.93 -33.77
C ASN A 260 -37.21 -7.30 -34.52
N ASP A 261 -36.06 -7.01 -33.92
CA ASP A 261 -34.72 -7.35 -34.41
C ASP A 261 -33.92 -8.27 -33.47
N ASN A 262 -34.56 -8.79 -32.41
CA ASN A 262 -33.99 -9.60 -31.31
C ASN A 262 -32.95 -8.86 -30.46
N PHE A 263 -33.10 -7.54 -30.33
CA PHE A 263 -32.33 -6.67 -29.46
C PHE A 263 -33.32 -5.76 -28.71
N GLY A 264 -32.94 -5.25 -27.53
CA GLY A 264 -33.84 -4.35 -26.77
C GLY A 264 -35.14 -5.02 -26.32
N ILE A 265 -36.28 -4.43 -26.68
CA ILE A 265 -37.61 -4.94 -26.41
C ILE A 265 -38.42 -5.15 -27.71
N ASP A 266 -38.79 -6.41 -27.94
CA ASP A 266 -39.59 -6.81 -29.09
C ASP A 266 -40.99 -7.23 -28.68
N PHE A 267 -42.01 -6.66 -29.30
CA PHE A 267 -43.36 -7.17 -29.08
C PHE A 267 -43.54 -8.57 -29.64
N LEU A 268 -44.45 -9.31 -29.02
CA LEU A 268 -44.90 -10.62 -29.46
C LEU A 268 -46.27 -10.45 -30.13
N PRO A 269 -46.36 -10.34 -31.48
CA PRO A 269 -47.61 -9.94 -32.13
C PRO A 269 -48.81 -10.86 -31.85
N SER A 270 -48.57 -12.14 -31.53
CA SER A 270 -49.63 -13.10 -31.18
C SER A 270 -50.28 -12.86 -29.81
N THR A 271 -49.70 -12.01 -28.95
CA THR A 271 -50.22 -11.71 -27.61
C THR A 271 -51.03 -10.41 -27.56
N HIS A 272 -51.10 -9.66 -28.67
CA HIS A 272 -51.93 -8.46 -28.73
C HIS A 272 -53.43 -8.80 -28.68
N ILE A 273 -54.09 -8.52 -27.56
CA ILE A 273 -55.49 -8.87 -27.32
C ILE A 273 -56.30 -7.69 -26.77
N ALA A 274 -57.57 -7.60 -27.20
CA ALA A 274 -58.60 -6.83 -26.50
C ALA A 274 -59.17 -7.73 -25.39
N PHE A 275 -58.69 -7.58 -24.17
CA PHE A 275 -58.91 -8.57 -23.12
C PHE A 275 -60.39 -8.69 -22.74
N GLY A 276 -60.91 -9.92 -22.79
CA GLY A 276 -62.33 -10.24 -22.58
C GLY A 276 -63.21 -10.21 -23.83
N ASN A 277 -62.70 -9.75 -24.98
CA ASN A 277 -63.42 -9.86 -26.24
C ASN A 277 -63.29 -11.27 -26.83
N ASP A 278 -64.42 -11.96 -27.01
CA ASP A 278 -64.48 -13.25 -27.69
C ASP A 278 -65.07 -13.17 -29.12
N GLY A 279 -65.38 -11.93 -29.55
CA GLY A 279 -66.03 -11.55 -30.79
C GLY A 279 -67.46 -12.05 -30.98
N ASN A 280 -68.11 -12.60 -29.95
CA ASN A 280 -69.52 -13.00 -29.99
C ASN A 280 -70.48 -11.91 -29.48
N HIS A 281 -69.94 -10.80 -28.97
CA HIS A 281 -70.69 -9.73 -28.30
C HIS A 281 -70.82 -8.45 -29.15
N TYR A 282 -70.77 -8.57 -30.48
CA TYR A 282 -70.99 -7.45 -31.39
C TYR A 282 -72.36 -6.78 -31.15
N ASN A 283 -72.37 -5.46 -30.90
CA ASN A 283 -73.53 -4.65 -30.48
C ASN A 283 -74.26 -5.20 -29.23
N GLN A 284 -73.56 -5.94 -28.36
CA GLN A 284 -74.06 -6.45 -27.10
C GLN A 284 -73.15 -6.05 -25.94
N SER A 285 -73.67 -6.09 -24.71
CA SER A 285 -72.83 -5.95 -23.51
C SER A 285 -71.89 -7.15 -23.39
N ILE A 286 -70.66 -6.97 -22.92
CA ILE A 286 -69.63 -8.02 -22.82
C ILE A 286 -70.00 -9.18 -21.87
N ASN A 287 -70.98 -8.94 -20.98
CA ASN A 287 -71.56 -9.91 -20.05
C ASN A 287 -72.95 -10.44 -20.49
N SER A 288 -73.35 -10.20 -21.74
CA SER A 288 -74.62 -10.69 -22.29
C SER A 288 -74.55 -12.19 -22.60
N GLY A 289 -75.08 -13.01 -21.72
CA GLY A 289 -75.03 -14.47 -21.89
C GLY A 289 -73.69 -15.04 -21.41
N SER A 290 -73.03 -15.86 -22.23
CA SER A 290 -71.74 -16.48 -21.89
C SER A 290 -70.60 -15.83 -22.66
N ASN A 291 -69.53 -15.46 -21.96
CA ASN A 291 -68.27 -15.03 -22.55
C ASN A 291 -67.30 -16.22 -22.61
N SER A 292 -66.69 -16.46 -23.77
CA SER A 292 -65.76 -17.58 -23.98
C SER A 292 -64.29 -17.22 -23.78
N ALA A 293 -63.96 -15.93 -23.69
CA ALA A 293 -62.61 -15.44 -23.41
C ALA A 293 -62.32 -15.36 -21.91
N VAL A 294 -63.32 -15.02 -21.09
CA VAL A 294 -63.16 -14.81 -19.63
C VAL A 294 -64.34 -15.36 -18.83
N SER A 295 -64.15 -15.52 -17.51
CA SER A 295 -65.22 -15.96 -16.61
C SER A 295 -66.37 -14.94 -16.52
N SER A 296 -67.55 -15.37 -16.09
CA SER A 296 -68.69 -14.46 -15.90
C SER A 296 -68.42 -13.36 -14.86
N VAL A 297 -67.54 -13.62 -13.90
CA VAL A 297 -67.13 -12.63 -12.89
C VAL A 297 -66.29 -11.53 -13.55
N VAL A 298 -65.30 -11.91 -14.36
CA VAL A 298 -64.45 -10.96 -15.10
C VAL A 298 -65.26 -10.22 -16.16
N ALA A 299 -66.16 -10.89 -16.90
CA ALA A 299 -67.04 -10.23 -17.86
C ALA A 299 -67.94 -9.17 -17.21
N ASN A 300 -68.48 -9.43 -16.01
CA ASN A 300 -69.23 -8.44 -15.25
C ASN A 300 -68.35 -7.28 -14.77
N ALA A 301 -67.12 -7.57 -14.35
CA ALA A 301 -66.16 -6.55 -13.94
C ALA A 301 -65.81 -5.64 -15.12
N LEU A 302 -65.49 -6.18 -16.29
CA LEU A 302 -65.22 -5.42 -17.52
C LEU A 302 -66.39 -4.52 -17.91
N ASN A 303 -67.63 -5.01 -17.82
CA ASN A 303 -68.83 -4.22 -18.10
C ASN A 303 -69.03 -3.03 -17.14
N PHE A 304 -68.66 -3.20 -15.86
CA PHE A 304 -68.88 -2.20 -14.82
C PHE A 304 -67.69 -1.22 -14.66
N ALA A 305 -66.48 -1.67 -14.94
CA ALA A 305 -65.25 -0.89 -14.78
C ALA A 305 -65.17 0.28 -15.77
N SER A 306 -65.32 0.01 -17.07
CA SER A 306 -65.24 1.01 -18.12
C SER A 306 -66.08 0.58 -19.32
N ASP A 307 -66.50 1.52 -20.17
CA ASP A 307 -67.03 1.23 -21.51
C ASP A 307 -65.96 0.75 -22.49
N HIS A 308 -64.67 0.84 -22.14
CA HIS A 308 -63.60 0.25 -22.93
C HIS A 308 -63.19 -1.12 -22.39
N LEU A 309 -62.60 -1.93 -23.26
CA LEU A 309 -61.82 -3.10 -22.90
C LEU A 309 -60.35 -2.72 -22.78
N PRO A 310 -59.62 -3.33 -21.83
CA PRO A 310 -58.18 -3.17 -21.78
C PRO A 310 -57.52 -3.89 -22.95
N VAL A 311 -56.50 -3.26 -23.54
CA VAL A 311 -55.69 -3.84 -24.61
C VAL A 311 -54.33 -4.21 -24.05
N VAL A 312 -53.91 -5.45 -24.29
CA VAL A 312 -52.71 -6.05 -23.69
C VAL A 312 -51.81 -6.59 -24.79
N MET A 313 -50.49 -6.43 -24.64
CA MET A 313 -49.48 -7.09 -25.47
C MET A 313 -48.23 -7.40 -24.65
N ASP A 314 -47.67 -8.58 -24.86
CA ASP A 314 -46.42 -9.02 -24.24
C ASP A 314 -45.22 -8.63 -25.12
N PHE A 315 -44.12 -8.24 -24.48
CA PHE A 315 -42.87 -7.82 -25.11
C PHE A 315 -41.71 -8.67 -24.56
N ALA A 316 -41.01 -9.36 -25.44
CA ALA A 316 -39.79 -10.07 -25.12
C ALA A 316 -38.64 -9.07 -24.92
N VAL A 317 -37.92 -9.21 -23.81
CA VAL A 317 -36.72 -8.40 -23.53
C VAL A 317 -35.50 -9.21 -23.92
N TYR A 318 -34.67 -8.65 -24.80
CA TYR A 318 -33.40 -9.22 -25.21
C TYR A 318 -32.28 -8.39 -24.59
N SER A 319 -31.61 -8.95 -23.58
CA SER A 319 -30.34 -8.43 -23.11
C SER A 319 -29.20 -9.30 -23.66
N LEU A 320 -27.99 -8.75 -23.72
CA LEU A 320 -26.81 -9.61 -23.78
C LEU A 320 -26.75 -10.41 -22.46
N ALA A 321 -26.32 -11.66 -22.53
CA ALA A 321 -26.09 -12.45 -21.33
C ALA A 321 -25.10 -11.70 -20.44
N ASP A 322 -25.42 -11.64 -19.15
CA ASP A 322 -24.45 -11.18 -18.18
C ASP A 322 -23.18 -12.02 -18.31
N SER A 323 -22.06 -11.34 -18.50
CA SER A 323 -20.74 -11.95 -18.57
C SER A 323 -19.79 -11.38 -17.51
N THR A 324 -20.29 -10.56 -16.59
CA THR A 324 -19.51 -10.05 -15.48
C THR A 324 -19.59 -11.03 -14.32
N ASN A 325 -18.49 -11.14 -13.59
CA ASN A 325 -18.43 -11.98 -12.41
C ASN A 325 -18.92 -11.16 -11.21
N PRO A 326 -19.76 -11.71 -10.31
CA PRO A 326 -20.20 -10.99 -9.13
C PRO A 326 -18.99 -10.57 -8.28
N GLN A 327 -19.04 -9.36 -7.73
CA GLN A 327 -18.00 -8.77 -6.89
C GLN A 327 -18.51 -8.52 -5.47
N ILE A 328 -17.58 -8.42 -4.52
CA ILE A 328 -17.90 -8.05 -3.14
C ILE A 328 -17.89 -6.53 -3.05
N ASN A 329 -19.03 -5.93 -2.71
CA ASN A 329 -19.12 -4.50 -2.44
C ASN A 329 -18.58 -4.17 -1.03
N SER A 330 -19.02 -4.93 -0.02
CA SER A 330 -18.59 -4.70 1.36
C SER A 330 -18.87 -5.89 2.27
N ALA A 331 -18.26 -5.89 3.45
CA ALA A 331 -18.68 -6.71 4.58
C ALA A 331 -18.71 -5.88 5.87
N SER A 332 -19.69 -6.12 6.74
CA SER A 332 -19.83 -5.42 8.02
C SER A 332 -20.20 -6.37 9.15
N ALA A 333 -19.53 -6.26 10.31
CA ALA A 333 -19.93 -7.02 11.48
C ALA A 333 -21.21 -6.42 12.08
N LEU A 334 -22.29 -7.20 12.12
CA LEU A 334 -23.57 -6.78 12.71
C LEU A 334 -23.54 -6.88 14.25
N ASN A 335 -22.71 -7.77 14.78
CA ASN A 335 -22.51 -8.01 16.20
C ASN A 335 -21.24 -8.87 16.39
N SER A 336 -20.99 -9.33 17.63
CA SER A 336 -19.77 -10.07 17.97
C SER A 336 -19.58 -11.41 17.27
N ASN A 337 -20.53 -11.93 16.48
CA ASN A 337 -20.33 -13.18 15.76
C ASN A 337 -21.01 -13.25 14.39
N THR A 338 -21.58 -12.15 13.90
CA THR A 338 -22.33 -12.12 12.63
C THR A 338 -21.77 -11.03 11.73
N VAL A 339 -21.50 -11.38 10.47
CA VAL A 339 -21.02 -10.48 9.42
C VAL A 339 -22.00 -10.50 8.26
N ARG A 340 -22.42 -9.34 7.78
CA ARG A 340 -23.19 -9.20 6.54
C ARG A 340 -22.25 -8.91 5.39
N VAL A 341 -22.35 -9.68 4.32
CA VAL A 341 -21.63 -9.49 3.06
C VAL A 341 -22.59 -8.94 2.03
N GLN A 342 -22.20 -7.87 1.35
CA GLN A 342 -22.94 -7.23 0.27
C GLN A 342 -22.21 -7.50 -1.05
N PHE A 343 -22.94 -7.98 -2.05
CA PHE A 343 -22.45 -8.13 -3.43
C PHE A 343 -22.97 -6.98 -4.30
N ASP A 344 -22.31 -6.71 -5.42
CA ASP A 344 -22.72 -5.72 -6.41
C ASP A 344 -23.98 -6.12 -7.18
N GLU A 345 -24.27 -7.42 -7.22
CA GLU A 345 -25.43 -7.98 -7.91
C GLU A 345 -26.09 -9.13 -7.13
N ASN A 346 -27.21 -9.63 -7.65
CA ASN A 346 -27.93 -10.75 -7.04
C ASN A 346 -27.17 -12.06 -7.23
N ILE A 347 -27.05 -12.84 -6.15
CA ILE A 347 -26.32 -14.10 -6.15
C ILE A 347 -27.23 -15.31 -5.98
N SER A 348 -26.80 -16.44 -6.54
CA SER A 348 -27.46 -17.72 -6.41
C SER A 348 -27.50 -18.17 -4.95
N GLN A 349 -28.71 -18.31 -4.40
CA GLN A 349 -28.96 -18.78 -3.02
C GLN A 349 -28.18 -20.06 -2.70
N GLN A 350 -28.09 -20.99 -3.65
CA GLN A 350 -27.41 -22.27 -3.47
C GLN A 350 -25.92 -22.08 -3.16
N THR A 351 -25.26 -21.16 -3.85
CA THR A 351 -23.84 -20.88 -3.64
C THR A 351 -23.62 -19.94 -2.45
N ALA A 352 -24.54 -18.99 -2.24
CA ALA A 352 -24.54 -18.04 -1.13
C ALA A 352 -24.64 -18.73 0.25
N GLU A 353 -25.41 -19.81 0.35
CA GLU A 353 -25.63 -20.52 1.63
C GLU A 353 -24.61 -21.64 1.89
N SER A 354 -23.60 -21.78 1.03
CA SER A 354 -22.51 -22.74 1.20
C SER A 354 -21.42 -22.15 2.09
N VAL A 355 -21.34 -22.57 3.36
CA VAL A 355 -20.31 -22.08 4.31
C VAL A 355 -18.87 -22.29 3.86
N LEU A 356 -18.61 -23.25 2.96
CA LEU A 356 -17.26 -23.52 2.43
C LEU A 356 -16.81 -22.48 1.39
N ASN A 357 -17.72 -21.63 0.93
CA ASN A 357 -17.44 -20.55 0.00
C ASN A 357 -16.85 -19.31 0.69
N TYR A 358 -16.77 -19.32 2.03
CA TYR A 358 -16.31 -18.20 2.84
C TYR A 358 -15.23 -18.66 3.82
N SER A 359 -14.17 -17.89 3.93
CA SER A 359 -13.16 -18.07 4.97
C SER A 359 -12.68 -16.72 5.47
N VAL A 360 -12.47 -16.59 6.78
CA VAL A 360 -11.95 -15.37 7.40
C VAL A 360 -10.62 -15.66 8.10
N ASN A 361 -9.67 -14.72 7.99
CA ASN A 361 -8.37 -14.80 8.66
C ASN A 361 -8.48 -14.63 10.20
N ASN A 362 -7.33 -14.48 10.87
CA ASN A 362 -7.22 -14.21 12.32
C ASN A 362 -7.98 -15.22 13.21
N GLY A 363 -8.03 -16.47 12.76
CA GLY A 363 -8.60 -17.58 13.54
C GLY A 363 -10.12 -17.71 13.51
N LEU A 364 -10.87 -16.82 12.82
CA LEU A 364 -12.32 -16.97 12.63
C LEU A 364 -12.66 -18.16 11.71
N GLY A 365 -11.87 -18.38 10.65
CA GLY A 365 -12.04 -19.50 9.73
C GLY A 365 -13.35 -19.43 8.95
N ASN A 366 -13.97 -20.59 8.69
CA ASN A 366 -15.23 -20.67 7.95
C ASN A 366 -16.41 -20.37 8.88
N PRO A 367 -17.49 -19.73 8.38
CA PRO A 367 -18.69 -19.52 9.18
C PRO A 367 -19.37 -20.85 9.52
N THR A 368 -20.10 -20.86 10.64
CA THR A 368 -20.99 -21.96 11.03
C THR A 368 -22.28 -21.98 10.23
N THR A 369 -22.77 -20.81 9.82
CA THR A 369 -23.93 -20.65 8.92
C THR A 369 -23.70 -19.51 7.94
N ALA A 370 -24.19 -19.68 6.73
CA ALA A 370 -24.33 -18.64 5.72
C ALA A 370 -25.81 -18.62 5.28
N VAL A 371 -26.48 -17.49 5.40
CA VAL A 371 -27.92 -17.34 5.09
C VAL A 371 -28.09 -16.16 4.16
N GLN A 372 -28.72 -16.38 3.01
CA GLN A 372 -29.02 -15.27 2.10
C GLN A 372 -30.09 -14.38 2.74
N PHE A 373 -29.71 -13.16 3.11
CA PHE A 373 -30.58 -12.18 3.75
C PHE A 373 -31.48 -11.47 2.73
N SER A 374 -30.92 -11.15 1.56
CA SER A 374 -31.61 -10.61 0.38
C SER A 374 -30.91 -11.09 -0.89
N GLY A 375 -31.43 -10.76 -2.09
CA GLY A 375 -30.86 -11.22 -3.37
C GLY A 375 -29.33 -11.02 -3.49
N ASN A 376 -28.78 -9.95 -2.92
CA ASN A 376 -27.37 -9.60 -2.97
C ASN A 376 -26.69 -9.50 -1.60
N GLN A 377 -27.31 -10.00 -0.52
CA GLN A 377 -26.74 -9.96 0.84
C GLN A 377 -26.72 -11.33 1.50
N VAL A 378 -25.64 -11.63 2.24
CA VAL A 378 -25.48 -12.88 3.00
C VAL A 378 -25.04 -12.59 4.42
N ASP A 379 -25.75 -13.16 5.39
CA ASP A 379 -25.34 -13.15 6.80
C ASP A 379 -24.50 -14.40 7.10
N LEU A 380 -23.26 -14.18 7.50
CA LEU A 380 -22.31 -15.19 7.94
C LEU A 380 -22.24 -15.18 9.48
N THR A 381 -22.50 -16.31 10.12
CA THR A 381 -22.38 -16.45 11.59
C THR A 381 -21.22 -17.37 11.95
N PHE A 382 -20.33 -16.93 12.84
CA PHE A 382 -19.13 -17.64 13.25
C PHE A 382 -19.26 -18.29 14.62
N ALA A 383 -18.49 -19.37 14.85
CA ALA A 383 -18.43 -20.05 16.15
C ALA A 383 -17.67 -19.24 17.20
N GLN A 384 -16.62 -18.54 16.76
CA GLN A 384 -15.80 -17.67 17.58
C GLN A 384 -16.31 -16.24 17.48
N ASN A 385 -16.15 -15.48 18.55
CA ASN A 385 -16.48 -14.07 18.52
C ASN A 385 -15.43 -13.28 17.73
N ILE A 386 -15.90 -12.35 16.91
CA ILE A 386 -15.13 -11.29 16.28
C ILE A 386 -14.59 -10.40 17.40
N VAL A 387 -13.28 -10.32 17.52
CA VAL A 387 -12.62 -9.43 18.47
C VAL A 387 -12.69 -8.01 17.93
N SER A 388 -13.24 -7.08 18.72
CA SER A 388 -13.33 -5.66 18.35
C SER A 388 -11.96 -5.03 18.16
N GLY A 389 -11.86 -4.04 17.26
CA GLY A 389 -10.61 -3.34 16.95
C GLY A 389 -9.62 -4.12 16.08
N ILE A 390 -9.98 -5.33 15.62
CA ILE A 390 -9.19 -6.11 14.67
C ILE A 390 -9.85 -6.07 13.29
N THR A 391 -9.06 -5.75 12.26
CA THR A 391 -9.48 -5.87 10.86
C THR A 391 -9.33 -7.31 10.38
N TYR A 392 -10.43 -7.87 9.88
CA TYR A 392 -10.50 -9.21 9.31
C TYR A 392 -10.58 -9.13 7.79
N ILE A 393 -9.96 -10.10 7.12
CA ILE A 393 -10.07 -10.32 5.68
C ILE A 393 -11.03 -11.49 5.47
N LEU A 394 -12.17 -11.20 4.84
CA LEU A 394 -13.08 -12.20 4.31
C LEU A 394 -12.62 -12.57 2.89
N THR A 395 -12.37 -13.86 2.65
CA THR A 395 -12.17 -14.43 1.32
C THR A 395 -13.41 -15.19 0.89
N VAL A 396 -13.88 -14.92 -0.33
CA VAL A 396 -15.06 -15.51 -0.94
C VAL A 396 -14.65 -16.28 -2.20
N ASN A 397 -15.19 -17.48 -2.37
CA ASN A 397 -14.93 -18.36 -3.51
C ASN A 397 -16.22 -19.05 -3.96
N ASN A 398 -16.32 -19.40 -5.25
CA ASN A 398 -17.40 -20.23 -5.80
C ASN A 398 -18.83 -19.70 -5.58
N ILE A 399 -18.98 -18.40 -5.31
CA ILE A 399 -20.27 -17.72 -5.40
C ILE A 399 -20.61 -17.55 -6.88
N GLN A 400 -21.84 -17.89 -7.24
CA GLN A 400 -22.39 -17.63 -8.55
C GLN A 400 -23.43 -16.52 -8.46
N ASP A 401 -23.52 -15.69 -9.48
CA ASP A 401 -24.69 -14.85 -9.69
C ASP A 401 -25.93 -15.70 -10.08
N THR A 402 -27.05 -15.05 -10.40
CA THR A 402 -28.27 -15.75 -10.84
C THR A 402 -28.19 -16.30 -12.28
N ASP A 403 -27.22 -15.85 -13.07
CA ASP A 403 -27.01 -16.21 -14.47
C ASP A 403 -25.89 -17.28 -14.65
N GLY A 404 -25.20 -17.62 -13.57
CA GLY A 404 -24.19 -18.67 -13.46
C GLY A 404 -22.74 -18.20 -13.60
N ASN A 405 -22.44 -16.90 -13.65
CA ASN A 405 -21.04 -16.45 -13.63
C ASN A 405 -20.47 -16.59 -12.22
N LEU A 406 -19.20 -16.96 -12.14
CA LEU A 406 -18.52 -17.24 -10.88
C LEU A 406 -17.75 -16.01 -10.43
N ILE A 407 -17.87 -15.66 -9.15
CA ILE A 407 -16.96 -14.70 -8.51
C ILE A 407 -15.50 -15.08 -8.81
N ASP A 408 -14.65 -14.07 -8.99
CA ASP A 408 -13.23 -14.32 -9.18
C ASP A 408 -12.64 -15.11 -8.00
N PRO A 409 -11.76 -16.10 -8.24
CA PRO A 409 -11.17 -16.88 -7.17
C PRO A 409 -10.40 -16.01 -6.18
N ASN A 410 -10.61 -16.26 -4.89
CA ASN A 410 -10.03 -15.53 -3.77
C ASN A 410 -10.41 -14.05 -3.72
N SER A 411 -11.60 -13.67 -4.18
CA SER A 411 -12.11 -12.31 -3.96
C SER A 411 -12.14 -11.99 -2.47
N THR A 412 -11.60 -10.85 -2.08
CA THR A 412 -11.48 -10.44 -0.68
C THR A 412 -12.16 -9.12 -0.38
N THR A 413 -12.69 -8.98 0.83
CA THR A 413 -13.06 -7.70 1.42
C THR A 413 -12.64 -7.68 2.89
N THR A 414 -12.60 -6.52 3.50
CA THR A 414 -12.29 -6.37 4.92
C THR A 414 -13.52 -5.98 5.73
N PHE A 415 -13.58 -6.44 6.98
CA PHE A 415 -14.54 -5.97 7.96
C PHE A 415 -13.89 -5.94 9.34
N PHE A 416 -14.49 -5.20 10.27
CA PHE A 416 -14.12 -5.22 11.68
C PHE A 416 -15.37 -5.07 12.53
N LEU A 417 -15.26 -5.43 13.80
CA LEU A 417 -16.26 -5.09 14.80
C LEU A 417 -15.81 -3.79 15.46
N SER A 418 -16.57 -2.71 15.24
CA SER A 418 -16.29 -1.42 15.87
C SER A 418 -16.40 -1.53 17.39
N LEU A 419 -15.58 -0.76 18.10
CA LEU A 419 -15.67 -0.63 19.54
C LEU A 419 -16.78 0.36 19.88
N THR A 420 -17.47 0.13 21.00
CA THR A 420 -18.32 1.17 21.58
C THR A 420 -17.41 2.24 22.21
N PRO A 421 -17.51 3.52 21.80
CA PRO A 421 -16.68 4.57 22.37
C PRO A 421 -17.03 4.76 23.85
N LEU A 422 -16.00 4.84 24.69
CA LEU A 422 -16.09 5.17 26.11
C LEU A 422 -15.85 6.67 26.33
N ALA A 423 -16.05 7.12 27.56
CA ALA A 423 -15.76 8.50 27.95
C ALA A 423 -14.28 8.85 27.66
N GLY A 424 -14.06 9.88 26.83
CA GLY A 424 -12.75 10.36 26.39
C GLY A 424 -12.17 9.68 25.14
N ASP A 425 -12.84 8.68 24.55
CA ASP A 425 -12.35 8.01 23.33
C ASP A 425 -12.51 8.87 22.07
N LEU A 426 -13.45 9.82 22.10
CA LEU A 426 -13.66 10.83 21.06
C LEU A 426 -13.71 12.20 21.76
N VAL A 427 -13.11 13.22 21.16
CA VAL A 427 -12.95 14.56 21.77
C VAL A 427 -13.55 15.61 20.87
N ILE A 428 -14.41 16.48 21.39
CA ILE A 428 -14.90 17.67 20.70
C ILE A 428 -13.73 18.66 20.58
N SER A 429 -13.26 18.88 19.36
CA SER A 429 -12.01 19.61 19.05
C SER A 429 -12.25 21.03 18.54
N GLU A 430 -13.36 21.26 17.84
CA GLU A 430 -13.73 22.56 17.29
C GLU A 430 -15.26 22.72 17.27
N PHE A 431 -15.75 23.95 17.46
CA PHE A 431 -17.16 24.27 17.18
C PHE A 431 -17.31 25.72 16.72
N PHE A 432 -18.27 25.96 15.82
CA PHE A 432 -18.56 27.28 15.28
C PHE A 432 -19.99 27.70 15.58
N LYS A 433 -20.15 28.57 16.58
CA LYS A 433 -21.47 28.97 17.10
C LYS A 433 -21.99 30.33 16.59
N ASN A 434 -21.12 31.18 16.02
CA ASN A 434 -21.47 32.56 15.65
C ASN A 434 -20.94 32.95 14.26
N PRO A 435 -21.34 32.27 13.17
CA PRO A 435 -21.01 32.70 11.82
C PRO A 435 -21.44 34.16 11.57
N SER A 436 -20.61 34.92 10.84
CA SER A 436 -20.93 36.30 10.48
C SER A 436 -21.19 36.48 8.98
N ALA A 437 -20.63 35.57 8.17
CA ALA A 437 -20.82 35.54 6.72
C ALA A 437 -22.15 34.89 6.31
N VAL A 438 -22.68 33.98 7.13
CA VAL A 438 -23.95 33.27 6.92
C VAL A 438 -24.78 33.27 8.20
N SER A 439 -26.01 32.75 8.16
CA SER A 439 -26.85 32.64 9.35
C SER A 439 -26.41 31.47 10.23
N ASP A 440 -26.70 31.51 11.54
CA ASP A 440 -26.45 30.39 12.46
C ASP A 440 -27.13 29.09 11.95
N SER A 441 -28.33 29.21 11.37
CA SER A 441 -29.05 28.07 10.78
C SER A 441 -28.41 27.48 9.51
N ASP A 442 -27.36 28.11 8.99
CA ASP A 442 -26.59 27.62 7.84
C ASP A 442 -25.14 27.29 8.20
N GLY A 443 -24.51 28.00 9.13
CA GLY A 443 -23.06 27.94 9.34
C GLY A 443 -22.58 27.26 10.62
N GLU A 444 -23.47 26.80 11.50
CA GLU A 444 -23.06 26.13 12.73
C GLU A 444 -22.48 24.73 12.48
N PHE A 445 -21.40 24.40 13.18
CA PHE A 445 -20.80 23.07 13.17
C PHE A 445 -20.16 22.67 14.50
N VAL A 446 -19.99 21.37 14.69
CA VAL A 446 -19.21 20.73 15.75
C VAL A 446 -18.26 19.73 15.10
N GLU A 447 -17.00 19.73 15.52
CA GLU A 447 -15.99 18.78 15.08
C GLU A 447 -15.59 17.86 16.23
N ILE A 448 -15.39 16.58 15.90
CA ILE A 448 -14.89 15.58 16.82
C ILE A 448 -13.57 15.00 16.28
N TYR A 449 -12.61 14.81 17.16
CA TYR A 449 -11.31 14.20 16.95
C TYR A 449 -11.23 12.82 17.62
N ASN A 450 -10.61 11.86 16.97
CA ASN A 450 -10.32 10.54 17.55
C ASN A 450 -8.85 10.42 17.99
N PRO A 451 -8.52 10.62 19.28
CA PRO A 451 -7.14 10.49 19.79
C PRO A 451 -6.67 9.04 19.95
N THR A 452 -7.53 8.04 19.72
CA THR A 452 -7.21 6.64 20.02
C THR A 452 -6.67 5.90 18.80
N ALA A 453 -6.02 4.76 19.04
CA ALA A 453 -5.60 3.85 17.98
C ALA A 453 -6.75 3.02 17.38
N ASN A 454 -8.00 3.24 17.81
CA ASN A 454 -9.17 2.47 17.38
C ASN A 454 -9.99 3.23 16.34
N THR A 455 -10.55 2.53 15.37
CA THR A 455 -11.58 3.08 14.47
C THR A 455 -12.97 2.95 15.11
N TYR A 456 -13.73 4.05 15.15
CA TYR A 456 -15.10 4.07 15.66
C TYR A 456 -16.11 4.29 14.53
N ASP A 457 -17.26 3.62 14.59
CA ASP A 457 -18.44 3.97 13.80
C ASP A 457 -19.31 4.93 14.62
N LEU A 458 -19.59 6.10 14.07
CA LEU A 458 -20.34 7.17 14.71
C LEU A 458 -21.86 6.97 14.60
N ASN A 459 -22.33 6.01 13.80
CA ASN A 459 -23.75 5.67 13.73
C ASN A 459 -24.29 5.23 15.09
N GLY A 460 -25.47 5.77 15.45
CA GLY A 460 -26.15 5.52 16.72
C GLY A 460 -25.74 6.44 17.86
N LEU A 461 -24.62 7.16 17.73
CA LEU A 461 -24.25 8.19 18.69
C LEU A 461 -25.22 9.38 18.60
N THR A 462 -25.37 10.12 19.70
CA THR A 462 -26.29 11.26 19.79
C THR A 462 -25.53 12.51 20.21
N LEU A 463 -25.60 13.55 19.38
CA LEU A 463 -25.18 14.92 19.67
C LEU A 463 -26.37 15.67 20.28
N ARG A 464 -26.18 16.32 21.43
CA ARG A 464 -27.26 17.03 22.13
C ARG A 464 -26.73 18.17 22.99
N ASP A 465 -27.62 19.01 23.47
CA ASP A 465 -27.39 19.91 24.60
C ASP A 465 -28.11 19.39 25.88
N ASN A 466 -28.06 20.15 26.97
CA ASN A 466 -28.83 19.85 28.19
C ASN A 466 -30.31 20.30 28.13
N GLY A 467 -30.74 20.84 26.99
CA GLY A 467 -32.08 21.26 26.68
C GLY A 467 -32.95 20.12 26.14
N THR A 468 -33.73 20.43 25.11
CA THR A 468 -34.60 19.48 24.41
C THR A 468 -34.08 19.10 23.03
N GLU A 469 -32.99 19.74 22.60
CA GLU A 469 -32.38 19.66 21.29
C GLU A 469 -31.41 18.48 21.22
N SER A 470 -31.62 17.55 20.28
CA SER A 470 -30.76 16.37 20.12
C SER A 470 -30.86 15.78 18.72
N HIS A 471 -29.75 15.27 18.21
CA HIS A 471 -29.65 14.57 16.93
C HIS A 471 -28.96 13.21 17.11
N THR A 472 -29.65 12.12 16.77
CA THR A 472 -29.03 10.79 16.70
C THR A 472 -28.52 10.54 15.29
N ILE A 473 -27.23 10.24 15.18
CA ILE A 473 -26.55 9.98 13.92
C ILE A 473 -27.07 8.65 13.35
N ASN A 474 -27.57 8.71 12.11
CA ASN A 474 -28.13 7.55 11.42
C ASN A 474 -27.87 7.65 9.92
N SER A 475 -26.96 6.81 9.42
CA SER A 475 -26.61 6.67 8.00
C SER A 475 -26.80 5.22 7.56
N PRO A 476 -27.19 4.97 6.29
CA PRO A 476 -27.28 3.61 5.74
C PRO A 476 -25.91 2.90 5.64
N ASN A 477 -24.81 3.64 5.65
CA ASN A 477 -23.44 3.13 5.64
C ASN A 477 -22.71 3.48 6.95
N PRO A 478 -21.72 2.68 7.40
CA PRO A 478 -20.85 3.03 8.53
C PRO A 478 -20.24 4.43 8.37
N LEU A 479 -20.28 5.25 9.44
CA LEU A 479 -19.65 6.56 9.48
C LEU A 479 -18.40 6.45 10.34
N LEU A 480 -17.28 6.14 9.69
CA LEU A 480 -16.05 5.79 10.38
C LEU A 480 -15.20 7.02 10.63
N ILE A 481 -14.71 7.17 11.87
CA ILE A 481 -13.60 8.06 12.21
C ILE A 481 -12.36 7.21 12.48
N GLN A 482 -11.30 7.43 11.71
CA GLN A 482 -10.05 6.68 11.85
C GLN A 482 -9.22 7.20 13.04
N PRO A 483 -8.22 6.45 13.50
CA PRO A 483 -7.23 6.97 14.45
C PRO A 483 -6.63 8.30 13.97
N ASN A 484 -6.58 9.28 14.86
CA ASN A 484 -6.08 10.64 14.62
C ASN A 484 -6.84 11.43 13.55
N ASP A 485 -8.06 11.03 13.21
CA ASP A 485 -8.90 11.69 12.20
C ASP A 485 -9.93 12.64 12.84
N PHE A 486 -10.49 13.53 12.03
CA PHE A 486 -11.54 14.49 12.41
C PHE A 486 -12.85 14.15 11.71
N PHE A 487 -13.98 14.53 12.32
CA PHE A 487 -15.29 14.35 11.73
C PHE A 487 -16.18 15.57 12.01
N VAL A 488 -16.65 16.22 10.95
CA VAL A 488 -17.37 17.49 11.00
C VAL A 488 -18.87 17.28 10.87
N PHE A 489 -19.59 17.62 11.94
CA PHE A 489 -21.04 17.70 12.00
C PHE A 489 -21.48 19.13 11.69
N GLY A 490 -22.24 19.34 10.60
CA GLY A 490 -22.72 20.66 10.20
C GLY A 490 -24.24 20.72 10.09
N ILE A 491 -24.84 21.90 10.29
CA ILE A 491 -26.31 22.05 10.15
C ILE A 491 -26.77 22.10 8.68
N ASN A 492 -25.86 22.44 7.75
CA ASN A 492 -26.13 22.55 6.32
C ASN A 492 -24.94 22.00 5.52
N GLY A 493 -25.20 20.98 4.69
CA GLY A 493 -24.19 20.32 3.86
C GLY A 493 -23.90 21.00 2.51
N ASP A 494 -24.65 22.03 2.12
CA ASP A 494 -24.37 22.78 0.89
C ASP A 494 -23.29 23.84 1.14
N SER A 495 -22.07 23.55 0.68
CA SER A 495 -20.91 24.43 0.83
C SER A 495 -21.10 25.84 0.24
N ASN A 496 -22.06 26.03 -0.67
CA ASN A 496 -22.36 27.35 -1.23
C ASN A 496 -23.14 28.25 -0.26
N THR A 497 -23.83 27.66 0.72
CA THR A 497 -24.72 28.37 1.65
C THR A 497 -24.28 28.26 3.10
N ASN A 498 -23.46 27.26 3.46
CA ASN A 498 -22.96 27.07 4.83
C ASN A 498 -21.74 27.94 5.21
N GLY A 499 -21.25 28.78 4.29
CA GLY A 499 -20.05 29.61 4.53
C GLY A 499 -18.77 29.07 3.89
N GLY A 500 -18.81 27.88 3.29
CA GLY A 500 -17.75 27.36 2.41
C GLY A 500 -16.97 26.16 2.95
N PHE A 501 -17.44 25.49 4.01
CA PHE A 501 -16.77 24.29 4.56
C PHE A 501 -17.40 22.99 4.09
N GLN A 502 -16.62 21.91 4.14
CA GLN A 502 -17.09 20.54 3.91
C GLN A 502 -17.72 20.00 5.19
N VAL A 503 -18.81 19.25 5.05
CA VAL A 503 -19.54 18.63 6.14
C VAL A 503 -19.57 17.14 5.90
N ASP A 504 -19.10 16.35 6.87
CA ASP A 504 -19.12 14.89 6.78
C ASP A 504 -20.51 14.33 7.07
N TYR A 505 -21.25 15.00 7.97
CA TYR A 505 -22.62 14.63 8.30
C TYR A 505 -23.49 15.84 8.65
N VAL A 506 -24.68 15.89 8.03
CA VAL A 506 -25.67 16.94 8.30
C VAL A 506 -26.54 16.53 9.48
N TYR A 507 -26.50 17.31 10.56
CA TYR A 507 -27.41 17.13 11.69
C TYR A 507 -28.64 18.02 11.56
N GLU A 508 -29.73 17.63 12.22
CA GLU A 508 -30.97 18.39 12.27
C GLU A 508 -31.33 18.63 13.75
N THR A 509 -31.90 19.78 14.09
CA THR A 509 -32.49 20.07 15.43
C THR A 509 -31.53 20.23 16.63
N PHE A 510 -30.25 20.50 16.38
CA PHE A 510 -29.25 20.92 17.37
C PHE A 510 -28.79 22.36 17.05
N PHE A 511 -28.63 23.24 18.03
CA PHE A 511 -28.24 24.65 17.81
C PHE A 511 -27.33 25.13 18.94
N LEU A 512 -26.39 26.03 18.65
CA LEU A 512 -25.44 26.53 19.64
C LEU A 512 -25.78 27.95 20.12
N SER A 513 -25.69 28.22 21.43
CA SER A 513 -26.00 29.56 21.95
C SER A 513 -24.92 30.60 21.64
N ASN A 514 -25.37 31.73 21.10
CA ASN A 514 -24.57 32.94 20.96
C ASN A 514 -24.39 33.78 22.24
N SER A 515 -24.99 33.36 23.35
CA SER A 515 -24.93 34.06 24.63
C SER A 515 -23.56 34.04 25.29
N THR A 516 -23.22 35.10 26.04
CA THR A 516 -22.03 35.13 26.91
C THR A 516 -22.14 34.17 28.11
N ASN A 517 -23.37 33.76 28.45
CA ASN A 517 -23.60 32.77 29.50
C ASN A 517 -23.28 31.34 29.04
N GLY A 518 -23.04 31.14 27.73
CA GLY A 518 -22.63 29.85 27.21
C GLY A 518 -23.74 28.91 26.76
N ASP A 519 -23.31 27.71 26.40
CA ASP A 519 -24.11 26.53 26.08
C ASP A 519 -23.33 25.23 26.36
N GLU A 520 -23.93 24.08 26.06
CA GLU A 520 -23.30 22.77 26.18
C GLU A 520 -23.38 21.93 24.90
N ILE A 521 -22.28 21.23 24.58
CA ILE A 521 -22.21 20.23 23.51
C ILE A 521 -21.92 18.88 24.18
N VAL A 522 -22.80 17.89 23.99
CA VAL A 522 -22.65 16.57 24.59
C VAL A 522 -22.75 15.49 23.51
N LEU A 523 -21.72 14.66 23.40
CA LEU A 523 -21.71 13.45 22.58
C LEU A 523 -22.00 12.23 23.46
N THR A 524 -22.97 11.40 23.08
CA THR A 524 -23.40 10.27 23.89
C THR A 524 -23.62 8.98 23.09
N ASP A 525 -23.37 7.84 23.74
CA ASP A 525 -23.92 6.53 23.35
C ASP A 525 -24.95 6.09 24.39
N GLY A 526 -26.23 6.20 24.04
CA GLY A 526 -27.34 5.93 24.95
C GLY A 526 -27.30 6.82 26.21
N ALA A 527 -26.88 6.24 27.34
CA ALA A 527 -26.76 6.97 28.62
C ALA A 527 -25.32 7.38 28.96
N THR A 528 -24.34 6.90 28.19
CA THR A 528 -22.92 7.17 28.40
C THR A 528 -22.56 8.49 27.73
N ILE A 529 -21.94 9.41 28.46
CA ILE A 529 -21.31 10.59 27.88
C ILE A 529 -19.93 10.16 27.38
N ILE A 530 -19.72 10.30 26.08
CA ILE A 530 -18.43 10.07 25.44
C ILE A 530 -17.57 11.31 25.66
N ASP A 531 -18.12 12.49 25.38
CA ASP A 531 -17.46 13.77 25.66
C ASP A 531 -18.47 14.91 25.85
N GLU A 532 -18.04 15.95 26.55
CA GLU A 532 -18.86 17.12 26.89
C GLU A 532 -18.02 18.41 26.94
N VAL A 533 -18.52 19.45 26.28
CA VAL A 533 -17.97 20.82 26.36
C VAL A 533 -19.06 21.76 26.88
N ILE A 534 -18.85 22.30 28.08
CA ILE A 534 -19.67 23.36 28.68
C ILE A 534 -18.91 24.69 28.48
N PHE A 535 -19.29 25.48 27.48
CA PHE A 535 -18.54 26.68 27.11
C PHE A 535 -19.23 27.94 27.61
N SER A 536 -18.51 28.86 28.27
CA SER A 536 -19.02 30.21 28.58
C SER A 536 -17.87 31.19 28.84
N ASN A 537 -18.13 32.50 28.72
CA ASN A 537 -17.15 33.53 29.09
C ASN A 537 -16.73 33.44 30.57
N ALA A 538 -17.62 32.99 31.46
CA ALA A 538 -17.33 32.84 32.89
C ALA A 538 -16.35 31.67 33.17
N LEU A 539 -16.29 30.69 32.28
CA LEU A 539 -15.39 29.54 32.33
C LEU A 539 -14.09 29.78 31.54
N GLY A 540 -13.89 30.98 31.01
CA GLY A 540 -12.66 31.37 30.31
C GLY A 540 -12.66 31.10 28.81
N PHE A 541 -13.76 30.63 28.23
CA PHE A 541 -13.88 30.43 26.77
C PHE A 541 -13.94 31.78 26.04
N PRO A 542 -13.25 31.92 24.89
CA PRO A 542 -13.45 33.07 24.01
C PRO A 542 -14.89 33.10 23.45
N ASN A 543 -15.34 34.26 22.96
CA ASN A 543 -16.69 34.40 22.38
C ASN A 543 -16.64 35.29 21.13
N PRO A 544 -15.99 34.83 20.04
CA PRO A 544 -15.86 35.58 18.80
C PRO A 544 -17.18 35.68 18.03
N THR A 545 -17.22 36.62 17.08
CA THR A 545 -18.21 36.68 16.00
C THR A 545 -17.46 36.51 14.69
N GLY A 546 -17.91 35.61 13.84
CA GLY A 546 -17.26 35.27 12.57
C GLY A 546 -16.01 34.40 12.72
N SER A 547 -15.82 33.75 13.87
CA SER A 547 -14.74 32.76 14.04
C SER A 547 -15.19 31.58 14.90
N SER A 548 -14.70 30.38 14.60
CA SER A 548 -14.88 29.19 15.44
C SER A 548 -14.00 29.24 16.69
N LEU A 549 -14.28 28.34 17.63
CA LEU A 549 -13.40 28.00 18.75
C LEU A 549 -12.81 26.63 18.50
N GLU A 550 -11.48 26.52 18.60
CA GLU A 550 -10.72 25.27 18.45
C GLU A 550 -9.82 25.04 19.66
N LEU A 551 -9.47 23.80 19.95
CA LEU A 551 -8.46 23.50 20.97
C LEU A 551 -7.10 24.11 20.56
N SER A 552 -6.29 24.47 21.54
CA SER A 552 -4.90 24.93 21.34
C SER A 552 -3.91 23.77 21.23
N SER A 553 -4.29 22.59 21.70
CA SER A 553 -3.62 21.32 21.50
C SER A 553 -4.66 20.20 21.66
N LEU A 554 -4.68 19.22 20.76
CA LEU A 554 -5.62 18.10 20.77
C LEU A 554 -5.57 17.24 22.04
N ASN A 555 -4.46 17.28 22.77
CA ASN A 555 -4.28 16.55 24.04
C ASN A 555 -4.73 17.36 25.27
N SER A 556 -5.28 18.57 25.07
CA SER A 556 -5.69 19.44 26.16
C SER A 556 -7.08 19.06 26.68
N ASP A 557 -7.28 19.24 27.99
CA ASP A 557 -8.59 19.08 28.61
C ASP A 557 -9.58 20.12 28.04
N ASN A 558 -10.55 19.65 27.27
CA ASN A 558 -11.52 20.47 26.55
C ASN A 558 -12.61 21.08 27.48
N SER A 559 -12.64 20.68 28.75
CA SER A 559 -13.49 21.31 29.78
C SER A 559 -12.92 22.64 30.30
N ILE A 560 -11.66 22.97 29.96
CA ILE A 560 -10.96 24.17 30.44
C ILE A 560 -10.95 25.24 29.34
N GLY A 561 -11.66 26.35 29.55
CA GLY A 561 -11.78 27.42 28.56
C GLY A 561 -10.47 28.08 28.10
N SER A 562 -9.40 28.06 28.93
CA SER A 562 -8.09 28.59 28.53
C SER A 562 -7.34 27.70 27.52
N ASN A 563 -7.80 26.47 27.31
CA ASN A 563 -7.25 25.56 26.30
C ASN A 563 -7.88 25.79 24.93
N TRP A 564 -8.90 26.64 24.83
CA TRP A 564 -9.56 27.01 23.58
C TRP A 564 -9.02 28.33 23.03
N GLN A 565 -8.83 28.38 21.73
CA GLN A 565 -8.42 29.56 20.98
C GLN A 565 -9.42 29.91 19.88
N VAL A 566 -9.31 31.13 19.36
CA VAL A 566 -10.14 31.60 18.25
C VAL A 566 -9.41 31.25 16.96
N SER A 567 -10.08 30.54 16.04
CA SER A 567 -9.46 30.20 14.75
C SER A 567 -9.09 31.46 13.98
N THR A 568 -7.94 31.38 13.31
CA THR A 568 -7.43 32.45 12.43
C THR A 568 -7.36 32.02 10.97
N ILE A 569 -7.86 30.82 10.66
CA ILE A 569 -7.83 30.23 9.32
C ILE A 569 -9.00 30.77 8.50
N PRO A 570 -8.76 31.47 7.38
CA PRO A 570 -9.85 32.04 6.59
C PRO A 570 -10.78 30.96 6.04
N LEU A 571 -12.07 31.07 6.33
CA LEU A 571 -13.12 30.22 5.80
C LEU A 571 -13.87 30.95 4.67
N GLY A 572 -13.83 30.36 3.47
CA GLY A 572 -14.64 30.69 2.27
C GLY A 572 -15.08 32.15 2.11
N ASN A 573 -16.18 32.50 2.77
CA ASN A 573 -16.87 33.79 2.65
C ASN A 573 -16.41 34.90 3.62
N GLY A 574 -15.31 34.70 4.34
CA GLY A 574 -14.65 35.73 5.15
C GLY A 574 -14.79 35.59 6.67
N ASP A 575 -15.38 34.51 7.15
CA ASP A 575 -15.27 34.05 8.54
C ASP A 575 -13.93 33.31 8.74
N PHE A 576 -13.66 32.83 9.95
CA PHE A 576 -12.44 32.05 10.27
C PHE A 576 -12.77 30.73 10.98
N ALA A 577 -12.37 29.60 10.42
CA ALA A 577 -12.55 28.29 11.03
C ALA A 577 -11.63 27.25 10.40
N SER A 578 -11.45 26.12 11.07
CA SER A 578 -10.55 25.02 10.70
C SER A 578 -11.26 23.67 10.46
N PRO A 579 -12.53 23.58 10.03
CA PRO A 579 -13.25 22.30 10.06
C PRO A 579 -12.58 21.22 9.21
N GLY A 580 -12.46 20.04 9.80
CA GLY A 580 -11.79 18.85 9.25
C GLY A 580 -10.26 18.90 9.42
N PHE A 581 -9.76 19.83 10.24
CA PHE A 581 -8.35 20.16 10.27
C PHE A 581 -7.91 20.87 11.55
N PHE A 582 -7.03 20.25 12.32
CA PHE A 582 -6.39 20.94 13.42
C PHE A 582 -5.24 21.81 12.93
N PHE A 583 -5.39 23.14 12.97
CA PHE A 583 -4.28 24.05 12.71
C PHE A 583 -3.42 24.20 13.95
N GLU A 584 -2.37 23.38 14.03
CA GLU A 584 -1.33 23.59 15.02
C GLU A 584 -0.20 24.47 14.48
N THR A 585 0.65 24.99 15.39
CA THR A 585 1.78 25.87 15.03
C THR A 585 3.14 25.25 15.37
N THR A 586 3.15 24.00 15.82
CA THR A 586 4.37 23.29 16.18
C THR A 586 4.90 22.57 14.93
N PRO A 587 6.21 22.64 14.65
CA PRO A 587 6.77 21.82 13.58
C PRO A 587 6.88 20.34 13.99
N PRO A 588 6.71 19.39 13.06
CA PRO A 588 6.98 17.99 13.34
C PRO A 588 8.47 17.79 13.68
N THR A 589 8.78 16.89 14.60
CA THR A 589 10.15 16.46 14.92
C THR A 589 10.34 14.98 14.61
N ILE A 590 11.59 14.50 14.54
CA ILE A 590 11.88 13.06 14.45
C ILE A 590 11.77 12.47 15.86
N ASP A 591 10.93 11.45 16.04
CA ASP A 591 10.79 10.75 17.31
C ASP A 591 11.72 9.53 17.37
N THR A 592 11.59 8.61 16.41
CA THR A 592 12.44 7.41 16.36
C THR A 592 12.88 7.05 14.93
N VAL A 593 14.03 6.38 14.83
CA VAL A 593 14.48 5.72 13.60
C VAL A 593 14.79 4.26 13.90
N GLN A 594 14.18 3.34 13.14
CA GLN A 594 14.41 1.91 13.28
C GLN A 594 14.96 1.32 11.99
N VAL A 595 15.95 0.44 12.09
CA VAL A 595 16.44 -0.33 10.95
C VAL A 595 15.60 -1.59 10.79
N LEU A 596 14.88 -1.71 9.68
CA LEU A 596 14.05 -2.87 9.38
C LEU A 596 14.87 -3.96 8.66
N THR A 597 15.69 -3.55 7.71
CA THR A 597 16.65 -4.42 6.99
C THR A 597 17.92 -3.62 6.65
N ALA A 598 18.92 -4.27 6.05
CA ALA A 598 20.13 -3.60 5.58
C ALA A 598 19.87 -2.42 4.63
N ASN A 599 18.72 -2.34 3.95
CA ASN A 599 18.42 -1.26 2.99
C ASN A 599 17.06 -0.59 3.23
N LEU A 600 16.44 -0.82 4.38
CA LEU A 600 15.14 -0.27 4.72
C LEU A 600 15.15 0.21 6.17
N ILE A 601 14.86 1.49 6.38
CA ILE A 601 14.69 2.08 7.70
C ILE A 601 13.30 2.71 7.82
N SER A 602 12.72 2.73 9.02
CA SER A 602 11.52 3.50 9.33
C SER A 602 11.87 4.75 10.14
N VAL A 603 11.22 5.86 9.81
CA VAL A 603 11.35 7.16 10.47
C VAL A 603 9.99 7.53 11.03
N GLU A 604 9.87 7.62 12.34
CA GLU A 604 8.65 8.06 13.03
C GLU A 604 8.77 9.54 13.39
N PHE A 605 7.76 10.31 13.00
CA PHE A 605 7.63 11.72 13.34
C PHE A 605 6.76 11.91 14.58
N SER A 606 6.93 13.02 15.29
CA SER A 606 6.16 13.38 16.49
C SER A 606 4.66 13.52 16.26
N GLU A 607 4.23 13.64 15.00
CA GLU A 607 2.86 13.84 14.56
C GLU A 607 2.68 13.48 13.08
N ALA A 608 1.44 13.57 12.57
CA ALA A 608 1.12 13.27 11.18
C ALA A 608 1.78 14.25 10.20
N VAL A 609 2.42 13.71 9.16
CA VAL A 609 3.17 14.50 8.17
C VAL A 609 2.46 14.57 6.81
N ASN A 610 2.59 15.69 6.12
CA ASN A 610 2.03 15.92 4.79
C ASN A 610 2.60 14.94 3.77
N LEU A 611 1.72 14.26 3.03
CA LEU A 611 2.09 13.22 2.07
C LEU A 611 3.07 13.69 0.99
N ALA A 612 2.85 14.87 0.40
CA ALA A 612 3.67 15.35 -0.72
C ALA A 612 5.11 15.70 -0.30
N THR A 613 5.28 16.23 0.91
CA THR A 613 6.60 16.59 1.43
C THR A 613 7.29 15.38 2.08
N SER A 614 6.57 14.55 2.81
CA SER A 614 7.14 13.36 3.48
C SER A 614 7.49 12.23 2.52
N GLN A 615 6.88 12.14 1.33
CA GLN A 615 7.24 11.13 0.32
C GLN A 615 8.28 11.62 -0.70
N ASN A 616 8.81 12.84 -0.56
CA ASN A 616 9.89 13.32 -1.42
C ASN A 616 11.23 12.80 -0.89
N PRO A 617 11.94 11.89 -1.59
CA PRO A 617 13.20 11.34 -1.10
C PRO A 617 14.30 12.39 -0.93
N SER A 618 14.19 13.53 -1.62
CA SER A 618 15.16 14.65 -1.50
C SER A 618 15.07 15.39 -0.17
N ASN A 619 14.03 15.13 0.63
CA ASN A 619 13.86 15.69 1.96
C ASN A 619 14.59 14.90 3.04
N TYR A 620 15.18 13.75 2.67
CA TYR A 620 15.94 12.88 3.56
C TYR A 620 17.35 12.72 3.01
N SER A 621 18.34 12.70 3.90
CA SER A 621 19.71 12.34 3.56
C SER A 621 20.31 11.56 4.71
N ILE A 622 21.04 10.50 4.40
CA ILE A 622 21.75 9.67 5.38
C ILE A 622 23.24 9.80 5.09
N ASP A 623 24.03 9.94 6.15
CA ASP A 623 25.49 10.05 6.06
C ASP A 623 26.16 8.72 5.65
N ASN A 624 27.48 8.62 5.79
CA ASN A 624 28.27 7.45 5.41
C ASN A 624 28.09 7.02 3.96
N SER A 625 27.99 7.99 3.05
CA SER A 625 27.79 7.76 1.61
C SER A 625 26.50 7.06 1.22
N ILE A 626 25.51 6.91 2.14
CA ILE A 626 24.18 6.41 1.77
C ILE A 626 23.44 7.46 0.93
N GLY A 627 23.48 8.72 1.33
CA GLY A 627 22.84 9.83 0.63
C GLY A 627 21.31 9.79 0.71
N ASN A 628 20.65 10.28 -0.33
CA ASN A 628 19.19 10.33 -0.38
C ASN A 628 18.62 8.92 -0.62
N PRO A 629 17.52 8.55 0.05
CA PRO A 629 16.83 7.30 -0.25
C PRO A 629 16.31 7.27 -1.69
N VAL A 630 16.14 6.07 -2.23
CA VAL A 630 15.51 5.84 -3.54
C VAL A 630 14.01 6.13 -3.48
N THR A 631 13.37 5.74 -2.37
CA THR A 631 11.94 5.98 -2.12
C THR A 631 11.69 6.36 -0.68
N ALA A 632 10.66 7.17 -0.44
CA ALA A 632 10.10 7.46 0.87
C ALA A 632 8.59 7.20 0.79
N ASN A 633 8.09 6.21 1.54
CA ASN A 633 6.69 5.81 1.51
C ASN A 633 6.13 5.73 2.93
N PHE A 634 4.82 5.94 3.11
CA PHE A 634 4.21 5.65 4.42
C PHE A 634 4.30 4.17 4.72
N ALA A 635 4.63 3.83 5.98
CA ALA A 635 4.36 2.50 6.50
C ALA A 635 2.85 2.20 6.37
N SER A 636 2.49 0.94 6.16
CA SER A 636 1.10 0.56 5.90
C SER A 636 0.16 1.03 7.02
N GLY A 637 -0.82 1.88 6.68
CA GLY A 637 -1.81 2.41 7.62
C GLY A 637 -1.32 3.54 8.54
N SER A 638 -0.10 4.07 8.34
CA SER A 638 0.45 5.17 9.14
C SER A 638 0.28 6.53 8.44
N THR A 639 0.19 7.59 9.25
CA THR A 639 0.25 9.00 8.82
C THR A 639 1.47 9.74 9.37
N HIS A 640 2.30 9.09 10.19
CA HIS A 640 3.49 9.69 10.83
C HIS A 640 4.74 8.81 10.75
N VAL A 641 4.70 7.62 10.13
CA VAL A 641 5.86 6.75 9.91
C VAL A 641 6.18 6.63 8.42
N ILE A 642 7.42 6.96 8.06
CA ILE A 642 7.94 6.88 6.69
C ILE A 642 9.01 5.81 6.60
N GLU A 643 8.82 4.85 5.70
CA GLU A 643 9.81 3.84 5.32
C GLU A 643 10.68 4.37 4.16
N LEU A 644 11.99 4.41 4.40
CA LEU A 644 12.99 4.88 3.45
C LEU A 644 13.75 3.69 2.86
N THR A 645 13.62 3.49 1.53
CA THR A 645 14.44 2.51 0.80
C THR A 645 15.75 3.15 0.41
N LEU A 646 16.86 2.59 0.87
CA LEU A 646 18.20 3.14 0.67
C LEU A 646 18.79 2.74 -0.69
N PRO A 647 19.66 3.57 -1.30
CA PRO A 647 20.27 3.24 -2.60
C PRO A 647 21.32 2.12 -2.50
N GLN A 648 21.78 1.79 -1.29
CA GLN A 648 22.70 0.70 -1.01
C GLN A 648 22.44 0.13 0.39
N ASN A 649 22.93 -1.09 0.65
CA ASN A 649 22.86 -1.69 1.97
C ASN A 649 23.75 -0.90 2.96
N LEU A 650 23.24 -0.70 4.16
CA LEU A 650 23.97 -0.28 5.35
C LEU A 650 25.05 -1.33 5.66
N THR A 651 26.19 -0.84 6.12
CA THR A 651 27.28 -1.64 6.69
C THR A 651 27.32 -1.46 8.21
N SER A 652 28.09 -2.27 8.92
CA SER A 652 28.25 -2.12 10.38
C SER A 652 28.81 -0.74 10.73
N ALA A 653 27.95 0.18 11.15
CA ALA A 653 28.27 1.57 11.45
C ALA A 653 27.13 2.26 12.22
N THR A 654 27.40 3.49 12.67
CA THR A 654 26.39 4.44 13.15
C THR A 654 26.12 5.46 12.05
N PHE A 655 24.86 5.76 11.81
CA PHE A 655 24.35 6.63 10.76
C PHE A 655 23.55 7.78 11.34
N THR A 656 23.55 8.91 10.63
CA THR A 656 22.75 10.09 10.91
C THR A 656 21.77 10.32 9.76
N LEU A 657 20.48 10.21 10.06
CA LEU A 657 19.42 10.69 9.19
C LEU A 657 19.27 12.19 9.38
N THR A 658 19.23 12.95 8.28
CA THR A 658 18.86 14.37 8.25
C THR A 658 17.54 14.53 7.49
N VAL A 659 16.59 15.26 8.08
CA VAL A 659 15.27 15.54 7.48
C VAL A 659 15.07 17.04 7.32
N ASN A 660 14.60 17.44 6.14
CA ASN A 660 14.34 18.82 5.75
C ASN A 660 13.00 18.94 5.01
N ASN A 661 12.35 20.09 5.09
CA ASN A 661 11.15 20.45 4.30
C ASN A 661 9.93 19.54 4.46
N VAL A 662 9.97 18.52 5.33
CA VAL A 662 8.81 17.73 5.70
C VAL A 662 7.87 18.63 6.49
N GLN A 663 6.63 18.74 6.03
CA GLN A 663 5.59 19.50 6.68
C GLN A 663 4.68 18.55 7.46
N ASP A 664 4.11 19.03 8.56
CA ASP A 664 2.91 18.40 9.13
C ASP A 664 1.70 18.64 8.22
N LEU A 665 0.52 18.15 8.62
CA LEU A 665 -0.72 18.48 7.90
C LEU A 665 -1.04 19.98 7.96
N SER A 666 -0.67 20.66 9.05
CA SER A 666 -0.86 22.11 9.30
C SER A 666 -0.03 23.03 8.40
N GLY A 667 0.97 22.49 7.70
CA GLY A 667 1.92 23.24 6.87
C GLY A 667 3.14 23.77 7.64
N ASN A 668 3.30 23.42 8.92
CA ASN A 668 4.52 23.71 9.67
C ASN A 668 5.65 22.82 9.17
N VAL A 669 6.76 23.44 8.80
CA VAL A 669 7.92 22.74 8.27
C VAL A 669 8.81 22.31 9.43
N ILE A 670 9.21 21.03 9.48
CA ILE A 670 10.23 20.51 10.39
C ILE A 670 11.42 21.46 10.47
N LEU A 671 11.98 21.63 11.66
CA LEU A 671 13.15 22.49 11.83
C LEU A 671 14.25 22.07 10.84
N PRO A 672 14.84 23.02 10.08
CA PRO A 672 15.87 22.69 9.11
C PRO A 672 17.01 21.89 9.75
N ASN A 673 17.45 20.84 9.05
CA ASN A 673 18.48 19.90 9.48
C ASN A 673 18.13 19.16 10.78
N SER A 674 16.87 18.76 10.95
CA SER A 674 16.51 17.87 12.04
C SER A 674 17.19 16.52 11.84
N THR A 675 17.89 16.03 12.86
CA THR A 675 18.68 14.80 12.77
C THR A 675 18.22 13.73 13.75
N ALA A 676 18.44 12.47 13.36
CA ALA A 676 18.31 11.32 14.24
C ALA A 676 19.45 10.32 13.97
N ILE A 677 19.97 9.72 15.04
CA ILE A 677 21.08 8.77 14.97
C ILE A 677 20.53 7.35 15.12
N PHE A 678 20.97 6.44 14.24
CA PHE A 678 20.67 5.02 14.33
C PHE A 678 21.92 4.21 14.01
N SER A 679 22.01 2.96 14.49
CA SER A 679 23.11 2.07 14.17
C SER A 679 22.62 0.83 13.44
N TYR A 680 23.47 0.29 12.58
CA TYR A 680 23.28 -1.01 11.95
C TYR A 680 24.52 -1.85 12.19
N THR A 681 24.32 -3.14 12.49
CA THR A 681 25.40 -4.14 12.53
C THR A 681 25.05 -5.16 11.45
N ALA A 682 25.86 -5.22 10.39
CA ALA A 682 25.72 -6.21 9.35
C ALA A 682 25.92 -7.62 9.96
N PRO A 683 25.10 -8.61 9.57
CA PRO A 683 25.37 -10.00 9.92
C PRO A 683 26.73 -10.42 9.37
N ASP A 684 27.49 -11.21 10.13
CA ASP A 684 28.70 -11.84 9.62
C ASP A 684 28.33 -12.68 8.36
N PRO A 685 29.13 -12.65 7.29
CA PRO A 685 28.94 -13.57 6.18
C PRO A 685 28.99 -15.01 6.70
N ILE A 686 28.02 -15.85 6.33
CA ILE A 686 28.03 -17.27 6.70
C ILE A 686 29.22 -17.91 6.00
N GLU A 687 30.24 -18.25 6.77
CA GLU A 687 31.44 -18.95 6.33
C GLU A 687 31.48 -20.32 7.04
N ILE A 688 31.66 -21.40 6.28
CA ILE A 688 31.88 -22.75 6.80
C ILE A 688 33.09 -23.31 6.06
N ILE A 689 33.95 -24.06 6.75
CA ILE A 689 35.12 -24.70 6.14
C ILE A 689 35.05 -26.22 6.37
N ILE A 690 35.26 -27.02 5.33
CA ILE A 690 35.42 -28.46 5.40
C ILE A 690 36.86 -28.74 5.85
N THR A 691 37.03 -29.31 7.04
CA THR A 691 38.33 -29.46 7.71
C THR A 691 38.85 -30.89 7.78
N GLU A 692 37.96 -31.88 7.75
CA GLU A 692 38.31 -33.30 7.80
C GLU A 692 37.29 -34.17 7.07
N PHE A 693 37.73 -35.24 6.41
CA PHE A 693 36.81 -36.29 5.92
C PHE A 693 37.47 -37.68 5.87
N MET A 694 36.66 -38.72 6.08
CA MET A 694 37.07 -40.13 5.96
C MET A 694 36.38 -40.78 4.77
N ARG A 695 37.13 -41.07 3.71
CA ARG A 695 36.60 -41.77 2.52
C ARG A 695 36.81 -43.28 2.49
N ASN A 696 37.86 -43.80 3.16
CA ASN A 696 38.28 -45.20 3.04
C ASN A 696 38.51 -45.88 4.40
N PRO A 697 37.48 -46.04 5.24
CA PRO A 697 37.63 -46.75 6.51
C PRO A 697 38.08 -48.20 6.29
N SER A 698 38.93 -48.73 7.19
CA SER A 698 39.48 -50.08 7.07
C SER A 698 39.07 -51.00 8.22
N ALA A 699 38.75 -50.43 9.38
CA ALA A 699 38.27 -51.14 10.56
C ALA A 699 36.76 -51.45 10.47
N VAL A 700 36.02 -50.62 9.74
CA VAL A 700 34.58 -50.77 9.45
C VAL A 700 34.33 -50.59 7.95
N SER A 701 33.11 -50.88 7.49
CA SER A 701 32.74 -50.62 6.08
C SER A 701 32.53 -49.13 5.81
N ASP A 702 32.68 -48.71 4.56
CA ASP A 702 32.34 -47.37 4.04
C ASP A 702 30.95 -46.90 4.51
N LEU A 703 29.93 -47.76 4.37
CA LEU A 703 28.54 -47.53 4.83
C LEU A 703 28.38 -47.35 6.36
N ALA A 704 29.48 -47.42 7.12
CA ALA A 704 29.49 -47.25 8.55
C ALA A 704 30.52 -46.22 9.02
N GLY A 705 31.65 -46.04 8.34
CA GLY A 705 32.78 -45.23 8.82
C GLY A 705 33.05 -43.93 8.08
N GLU A 706 32.30 -43.61 7.01
CA GLU A 706 32.45 -42.33 6.31
C GLU A 706 31.88 -41.16 7.13
N PHE A 707 32.61 -40.03 7.09
CA PHE A 707 32.20 -38.77 7.70
C PHE A 707 32.86 -37.57 7.00
N VAL A 708 32.27 -36.38 7.21
CA VAL A 708 32.75 -35.05 6.84
C VAL A 708 32.66 -34.15 8.09
N GLU A 709 33.68 -33.35 8.34
CA GLU A 709 33.74 -32.36 9.41
C GLU A 709 33.66 -30.94 8.85
N LEU A 710 32.83 -30.12 9.48
CA LEU A 710 32.64 -28.70 9.17
C LEU A 710 33.16 -27.85 10.34
N TYR A 711 33.79 -26.72 10.02
CA TYR A 711 34.29 -25.71 10.97
C TYR A 711 33.60 -24.37 10.72
N ASN A 712 33.21 -23.69 11.81
CA ASN A 712 32.67 -22.33 11.76
C ASN A 712 33.78 -21.31 12.14
N PRO A 713 34.41 -20.62 11.18
CA PRO A 713 35.42 -19.59 11.48
C PRO A 713 34.83 -18.26 11.98
N THR A 714 33.50 -18.11 12.02
CA THR A 714 32.85 -16.84 12.42
C THR A 714 32.73 -16.73 13.93
N ASN A 715 32.50 -15.51 14.41
CA ASN A 715 32.27 -15.22 15.83
C ASN A 715 30.81 -15.46 16.28
N SER A 716 29.96 -16.00 15.40
CA SER A 716 28.53 -16.23 15.62
C SER A 716 28.17 -17.70 15.36
N PRO A 717 27.24 -18.32 16.12
CA PRO A 717 26.84 -19.70 15.86
C PRO A 717 26.11 -19.81 14.51
N ILE A 718 26.48 -20.79 13.68
CA ILE A 718 25.84 -21.05 12.39
C ILE A 718 24.84 -22.18 12.53
N ASN A 719 23.57 -21.91 12.21
CA ASN A 719 22.56 -22.97 12.09
C ASN A 719 22.64 -23.62 10.70
N ILE A 720 23.02 -24.89 10.64
CA ILE A 720 23.13 -25.65 9.39
C ILE A 720 21.88 -26.48 9.07
N ASP A 721 20.83 -26.38 9.90
CA ASP A 721 19.53 -26.98 9.58
C ASP A 721 18.97 -26.36 8.28
N GLY A 722 18.65 -27.21 7.30
CA GLY A 722 18.28 -26.83 5.94
C GLY A 722 19.44 -26.74 4.94
N PHE A 723 20.70 -26.86 5.37
CA PHE A 723 21.85 -26.88 4.45
C PHE A 723 21.89 -28.19 3.66
N ILE A 724 22.56 -28.18 2.52
CA ILE A 724 22.67 -29.32 1.61
C ILE A 724 24.12 -29.78 1.57
N LEU A 725 24.36 -31.02 2.01
CA LEU A 725 25.59 -31.76 1.75
C LEU A 725 25.41 -32.55 0.45
N LYS A 726 26.33 -32.41 -0.50
CA LYS A 726 26.22 -33.08 -1.80
C LYS A 726 27.59 -33.32 -2.42
N ASP A 727 27.61 -34.20 -3.42
CA ASP A 727 28.65 -34.21 -4.46
C ASP A 727 28.12 -33.50 -5.72
N ASN A 728 28.92 -33.46 -6.78
CA ASN A 728 28.53 -32.83 -8.05
C ASN A 728 27.74 -33.78 -8.98
N ASP A 729 27.36 -34.96 -8.48
CA ASP A 729 26.57 -35.98 -9.17
C ASP A 729 25.10 -35.93 -8.77
N ILE A 730 24.47 -37.04 -8.41
CA ILE A 730 23.04 -37.11 -8.07
C ILE A 730 22.81 -37.32 -6.57
N GLU A 731 23.87 -37.47 -5.80
CA GLU A 731 23.88 -37.79 -4.39
C GLU A 731 23.84 -36.49 -3.57
N THR A 732 22.74 -36.29 -2.85
CA THR A 732 22.50 -35.09 -2.06
C THR A 732 21.73 -35.42 -0.80
N HIS A 733 22.04 -34.69 0.27
CA HIS A 733 21.40 -34.79 1.56
C HIS A 733 21.09 -33.40 2.11
N THR A 734 19.81 -33.12 2.35
CA THR A 734 19.41 -31.95 3.14
C THR A 734 19.54 -32.28 4.62
N ILE A 735 20.25 -31.43 5.35
CA ILE A 735 20.38 -31.51 6.80
C ILE A 735 19.05 -31.08 7.42
N ASP A 736 18.37 -31.99 8.13
CA ASP A 736 17.10 -31.76 8.82
C ASP A 736 17.15 -32.47 10.18
N ASN A 737 17.47 -31.71 11.22
CA ASN A 737 17.55 -32.17 12.60
C ASN A 737 16.18 -32.03 13.33
N GLY A 738 15.10 -31.67 12.61
CA GLY A 738 13.80 -31.38 13.19
C GLY A 738 13.77 -30.10 14.03
N GLY A 739 14.73 -29.19 13.80
CA GLY A 739 15.00 -27.97 14.56
C GLY A 739 16.46 -27.53 14.42
N SER A 740 16.88 -26.49 15.14
CA SER A 740 18.22 -25.93 15.01
C SER A 740 19.34 -26.97 15.20
N LEU A 741 20.32 -26.98 14.29
CA LEU A 741 21.58 -27.71 14.41
C LEU A 741 22.71 -26.69 14.28
N LEU A 742 23.29 -26.29 15.41
CA LEU A 742 24.23 -25.18 15.48
C LEU A 742 25.68 -25.68 15.47
N ILE A 743 26.53 -25.05 14.66
CA ILE A 743 27.98 -25.05 14.85
C ILE A 743 28.32 -23.79 15.67
N PRO A 744 28.80 -23.91 16.92
CA PRO A 744 29.22 -22.75 17.71
C PRO A 744 30.32 -21.93 17.01
N PRO A 745 30.55 -20.66 17.40
CA PRO A 745 31.68 -19.89 16.92
C PRO A 745 33.01 -20.61 17.14
N ASN A 746 33.87 -20.64 16.12
CA ASN A 746 35.20 -21.27 16.17
C ASN A 746 35.18 -22.76 16.59
N ASP A 747 34.11 -23.48 16.26
CA ASP A 747 33.91 -24.88 16.66
C ASP A 747 33.58 -25.78 15.45
N PHE A 748 33.57 -27.09 15.68
CA PHE A 748 33.41 -28.14 14.66
C PHE A 748 32.07 -28.86 14.77
N LEU A 749 31.62 -29.45 13.65
CA LEU A 749 30.47 -30.35 13.61
C LEU A 749 30.75 -31.52 12.66
N VAL A 750 30.51 -32.74 13.15
CA VAL A 750 30.77 -33.99 12.44
C VAL A 750 29.49 -34.55 11.83
N LEU A 751 29.46 -34.60 10.50
CA LEU A 751 28.42 -35.25 9.71
C LEU A 751 28.88 -36.69 9.38
N GLY A 752 28.13 -37.72 9.75
CA GLY A 752 28.54 -39.12 9.54
C GLY A 752 27.41 -40.00 8.98
N ILE A 753 27.75 -41.07 8.26
CA ILE A 753 26.74 -41.99 7.70
C ILE A 753 26.07 -42.90 8.75
N ASN A 754 26.70 -43.03 9.93
CA ASN A 754 26.23 -43.89 11.02
C ASN A 754 26.60 -43.28 12.38
N GLY A 755 25.61 -43.02 13.23
CA GLY A 755 25.79 -42.46 14.57
C GLY A 755 26.03 -43.49 15.69
N ASP A 756 25.94 -44.80 15.43
CA ASP A 756 26.23 -45.81 16.46
C ASP A 756 27.75 -46.04 16.59
N THR A 757 28.32 -45.43 17.63
CA THR A 757 29.75 -45.53 18.02
C THR A 757 30.30 -46.95 18.11
N ASN A 758 29.46 -47.97 18.32
CA ASN A 758 29.91 -49.37 18.35
C ASN A 758 30.17 -49.96 16.97
N THR A 759 29.65 -49.32 15.92
CA THR A 759 29.65 -49.84 14.55
C THR A 759 30.25 -48.89 13.53
N ASN A 760 30.39 -47.60 13.86
CA ASN A 760 30.95 -46.58 12.97
C ASN A 760 32.47 -46.36 13.10
N GLY A 761 33.15 -47.20 13.89
CA GLY A 761 34.58 -47.06 14.16
C GLY A 761 34.91 -46.36 15.50
N GLY A 762 33.90 -45.85 16.21
CA GLY A 762 34.07 -45.17 17.50
C GLY A 762 34.03 -43.64 17.40
N ILE A 763 33.45 -43.11 16.33
CA ILE A 763 33.36 -41.68 16.03
C ILE A 763 32.10 -41.11 16.69
N ASN A 764 32.21 -39.95 17.36
CA ASN A 764 31.04 -39.21 17.79
C ASN A 764 30.53 -38.38 16.61
N VAL A 765 29.29 -38.65 16.19
CA VAL A 765 28.66 -37.99 15.04
C VAL A 765 27.57 -37.08 15.57
N ASP A 766 27.62 -35.81 15.20
CA ASP A 766 26.64 -34.80 15.62
C ASP A 766 25.36 -34.88 14.78
N TYR A 767 25.48 -35.27 13.51
CA TYR A 767 24.34 -35.49 12.63
C TYR A 767 24.55 -36.64 11.65
N VAL A 768 23.54 -37.49 11.52
CA VAL A 768 23.58 -38.67 10.66
C VAL A 768 23.00 -38.35 9.28
N TYR A 769 23.85 -38.35 8.25
CA TYR A 769 23.40 -38.14 6.87
C TYR A 769 22.99 -39.45 6.17
N GLN A 770 22.25 -39.32 5.07
CA GLN A 770 21.83 -40.44 4.22
C GLN A 770 22.01 -40.08 2.74
N ASN A 771 22.16 -41.07 1.86
CA ASN A 771 22.23 -40.89 0.40
C ASN A 771 23.38 -40.01 -0.12
N PHE A 772 24.45 -39.84 0.67
CA PHE A 772 25.72 -39.24 0.30
C PHE A 772 26.83 -40.26 0.60
N PHE A 773 27.80 -40.42 -0.29
CA PHE A 773 28.86 -41.43 -0.18
C PHE A 773 30.16 -40.88 -0.75
N LEU A 774 31.31 -41.26 -0.18
CA LEU A 774 32.61 -40.81 -0.67
C LEU A 774 33.30 -41.88 -1.53
N SER A 775 33.81 -41.49 -2.68
CA SER A 775 34.48 -42.39 -3.63
C SER A 775 35.89 -42.77 -3.18
N ASN A 776 36.10 -44.08 -3.09
CA ASN A 776 37.41 -44.71 -2.88
C ASN A 776 38.29 -44.80 -4.14
N SER A 777 37.81 -44.29 -5.28
CA SER A 777 38.51 -44.37 -6.56
C SER A 777 39.73 -43.44 -6.62
N SER A 778 40.73 -43.81 -7.42
CA SER A 778 41.85 -42.91 -7.74
C SER A 778 41.43 -41.67 -8.53
N ASN A 779 40.25 -41.70 -9.15
CA ASN A 779 39.69 -40.55 -9.85
C ASN A 779 39.12 -39.49 -8.90
N GLY A 780 38.96 -39.81 -7.60
CA GLY A 780 38.48 -38.84 -6.62
C GLY A 780 36.98 -38.76 -6.44
N ASP A 781 36.59 -37.71 -5.73
CA ASP A 781 35.22 -37.23 -5.46
C ASP A 781 35.19 -35.74 -5.07
N GLU A 782 33.99 -35.21 -4.82
CA GLU A 782 33.75 -33.86 -4.29
C GLU A 782 32.92 -33.86 -3.00
N VAL A 783 33.24 -32.95 -2.08
CA VAL A 783 32.39 -32.63 -0.91
C VAL A 783 31.96 -31.19 -1.02
N VAL A 784 30.65 -30.92 -1.11
CA VAL A 784 30.08 -29.58 -1.22
C VAL A 784 29.08 -29.34 -0.09
N ILE A 785 29.22 -28.21 0.60
CA ILE A 785 28.21 -27.71 1.54
C ILE A 785 27.55 -26.45 0.97
N GLU A 786 26.23 -26.47 0.81
CA GLU A 786 25.45 -25.42 0.18
C GLU A 786 24.32 -24.93 1.10
N ALA A 787 24.07 -23.63 1.12
CA ALA A 787 22.89 -23.04 1.74
C ALA A 787 22.14 -22.14 0.74
N ASN A 788 20.82 -22.33 0.61
CA ASN A 788 19.95 -21.49 -0.25
C ASN A 788 20.43 -21.35 -1.71
N GLY A 789 21.05 -22.37 -2.30
CA GLY A 789 21.58 -22.31 -3.67
C GLY A 789 22.99 -21.74 -3.79
N ILE A 790 23.66 -21.39 -2.67
CA ILE A 790 25.01 -20.84 -2.62
C ILE A 790 25.96 -21.89 -2.03
N VAL A 791 27.00 -22.26 -2.76
CA VAL A 791 28.09 -23.10 -2.24
C VAL A 791 28.85 -22.29 -1.20
N LEU A 792 28.83 -22.76 0.05
CA LEU A 792 29.56 -22.14 1.15
C LEU A 792 31.02 -22.62 1.14
N ASP A 793 31.24 -23.90 0.87
CA ASP A 793 32.57 -24.48 0.70
C ASP A 793 32.55 -25.78 -0.13
N GLU A 794 33.66 -26.09 -0.78
CA GLU A 794 33.85 -27.24 -1.66
C GLU A 794 35.27 -27.81 -1.60
N VAL A 795 35.38 -29.14 -1.49
CA VAL A 795 36.66 -29.86 -1.60
C VAL A 795 36.57 -30.89 -2.73
N ILE A 796 37.34 -30.65 -3.81
CA ILE A 796 37.51 -31.59 -4.93
C ILE A 796 38.81 -32.38 -4.73
N PHE A 797 38.73 -33.68 -4.42
CA PHE A 797 39.89 -34.49 -4.08
C PHE A 797 40.11 -35.65 -5.06
N SER A 798 41.36 -35.87 -5.51
CA SER A 798 41.73 -37.07 -6.29
C SER A 798 43.23 -37.35 -6.22
N ASP A 799 43.65 -38.58 -6.57
CA ASP A 799 45.08 -38.94 -6.65
C ASP A 799 45.80 -38.10 -7.72
N ALA A 800 45.10 -37.71 -8.80
CA ALA A 800 45.63 -36.89 -9.88
C ALA A 800 45.88 -35.42 -9.45
N LEU A 801 45.09 -34.92 -8.50
CA LEU A 801 45.25 -33.60 -7.87
C LEU A 801 46.29 -33.61 -6.74
N GLY A 802 46.77 -34.79 -6.34
CA GLY A 802 47.83 -34.95 -5.32
C GLY A 802 47.30 -35.18 -3.90
N PHE A 803 46.00 -35.42 -3.72
CA PHE A 803 45.43 -35.75 -2.42
C PHE A 803 45.86 -37.17 -1.98
N PRO A 804 46.20 -37.39 -0.69
CA PRO A 804 46.50 -38.74 -0.21
C PRO A 804 45.28 -39.67 -0.26
N ASN A 805 45.49 -40.97 -0.48
CA ASN A 805 44.42 -41.99 -0.47
C ASN A 805 44.74 -43.14 0.52
N PRO A 806 44.84 -42.83 1.82
CA PRO A 806 45.15 -43.83 2.82
C PRO A 806 43.93 -44.74 3.06
N SER A 807 44.17 -46.04 3.20
CA SER A 807 43.17 -46.95 3.76
C SER A 807 43.25 -46.89 5.29
N GLY A 808 42.11 -46.67 5.93
CA GLY A 808 41.94 -46.61 7.37
C GLY A 808 42.35 -45.29 8.02
N LYS A 809 42.46 -44.19 7.26
CA LYS A 809 42.77 -42.86 7.80
C LYS A 809 41.95 -41.77 7.12
N SER A 810 41.52 -40.77 7.88
CA SER A 810 40.95 -39.55 7.34
C SER A 810 42.03 -38.64 6.75
N LEU A 811 41.60 -37.70 5.92
CA LEU A 811 42.38 -36.52 5.55
C LEU A 811 41.90 -35.35 6.38
N GLU A 812 42.84 -34.62 6.99
CA GLU A 812 42.61 -33.42 7.81
C GLU A 812 43.43 -32.26 7.24
N ILE A 813 42.93 -31.03 7.35
CA ILE A 813 43.67 -29.85 6.91
C ILE A 813 44.85 -29.58 7.86
N SER A 814 45.96 -29.06 7.34
CA SER A 814 47.19 -28.82 8.12
C SER A 814 47.15 -27.54 8.96
N SER A 815 46.21 -26.63 8.66
CA SER A 815 45.90 -25.42 9.42
C SER A 815 44.47 -24.98 9.10
N LEU A 816 43.72 -24.46 10.07
CA LEU A 816 42.37 -23.93 9.85
C LEU A 816 42.33 -22.70 8.94
N THR A 817 43.48 -22.05 8.73
CA THR A 817 43.64 -20.93 7.80
C THR A 817 44.18 -21.35 6.43
N ALA A 818 44.42 -22.64 6.21
CA ALA A 818 44.93 -23.12 4.95
C ALA A 818 43.81 -23.22 3.91
N ASP A 819 44.14 -22.95 2.66
CA ASP A 819 43.20 -23.11 1.55
C ASP A 819 42.93 -24.61 1.33
N ASN A 820 41.68 -25.04 1.58
CA ASN A 820 41.24 -26.43 1.52
C ASN A 820 41.08 -26.95 0.08
N SER A 821 41.14 -26.08 -0.93
CA SER A 821 41.18 -26.48 -2.35
C SER A 821 42.57 -26.98 -2.78
N ILE A 822 43.60 -26.80 -1.94
CA ILE A 822 44.99 -27.16 -2.25
C ILE A 822 45.37 -28.49 -1.60
N ALA A 823 45.61 -29.52 -2.42
CA ALA A 823 45.97 -30.87 -1.98
C ALA A 823 47.15 -30.95 -0.99
N SER A 824 48.17 -30.08 -1.12
CA SER A 824 49.33 -30.09 -0.21
C SER A 824 49.02 -29.64 1.21
N ASN A 825 47.86 -29.03 1.43
CA ASN A 825 47.41 -28.60 2.75
C ASN A 825 46.69 -29.72 3.50
N TRP A 826 46.39 -30.85 2.84
CA TRP A 826 45.76 -32.02 3.46
C TRP A 826 46.79 -33.05 3.90
N ILE A 827 46.66 -33.53 5.13
CA ILE A 827 47.53 -34.53 5.74
C ILE A 827 46.73 -35.76 6.19
N GLU A 828 47.40 -36.91 6.32
CA GLU A 828 46.78 -38.12 6.85
C GLU A 828 46.71 -38.05 8.38
N SER A 829 45.54 -38.31 8.95
CA SER A 829 45.40 -38.32 10.40
C SER A 829 46.29 -39.37 11.06
N THR A 830 46.82 -39.03 12.24
CA THR A 830 47.70 -39.90 13.04
C THR A 830 47.08 -40.33 14.36
N ASN A 831 45.89 -39.82 14.68
CA ASN A 831 45.17 -40.13 15.91
C ASN A 831 44.35 -41.42 15.76
N GLN A 832 44.65 -42.45 16.55
CA GLN A 832 44.00 -43.75 16.41
C GLN A 832 42.62 -43.79 17.10
N LEU A 833 41.57 -44.08 16.34
CA LEU A 833 40.22 -44.34 16.83
C LEU A 833 40.11 -45.68 17.59
N PRO A 834 39.10 -45.86 18.46
CA PRO A 834 38.92 -47.09 19.24
C PRO A 834 38.89 -48.39 18.43
N SER A 835 38.39 -48.35 17.20
CA SER A 835 38.28 -49.53 16.33
C SER A 835 39.52 -49.81 15.48
N GLY A 836 40.49 -48.88 15.44
CA GLY A 836 41.80 -49.09 14.83
C GLY A 836 42.13 -48.21 13.61
N ASP A 837 41.13 -47.59 12.97
CA ASP A 837 41.32 -46.53 11.95
C ASP A 837 41.86 -45.25 12.61
N PHE A 838 42.25 -44.24 11.82
CA PHE A 838 42.83 -42.98 12.32
C PHE A 838 42.03 -41.76 11.86
N ALA A 839 41.63 -40.90 12.80
CA ALA A 839 40.89 -39.65 12.55
C ALA A 839 40.82 -38.72 13.78
N THR A 840 40.42 -37.47 13.58
CA THR A 840 40.22 -36.44 14.63
C THR A 840 38.83 -35.77 14.62
N PRO A 841 37.72 -36.50 14.39
CA PRO A 841 36.41 -35.89 14.28
C PRO A 841 36.00 -35.14 15.55
N GLY A 842 35.61 -33.88 15.37
CA GLY A 842 35.10 -32.96 16.38
C GLY A 842 36.17 -32.09 17.04
N PHE A 843 37.44 -32.14 16.61
CA PHE A 843 38.50 -31.27 17.14
C PHE A 843 39.78 -31.28 16.28
N PHE A 844 40.41 -30.11 16.09
CA PHE A 844 41.64 -29.97 15.30
C PHE A 844 42.90 -30.34 16.11
N THR A 845 43.70 -31.33 15.67
CA THR A 845 44.99 -31.64 16.31
C THR A 845 46.19 -31.36 15.41
N THR A 846 47.00 -30.34 15.72
CA THR A 846 48.37 -30.26 15.18
C THR A 846 49.47 -30.00 16.23
N ALA A 847 49.17 -29.87 17.53
CA ALA A 847 50.21 -29.64 18.54
C ALA A 847 49.84 -30.10 19.97
N VAL A 848 50.89 -30.31 20.77
CA VAL A 848 50.86 -30.64 22.21
C VAL A 848 49.99 -29.64 22.98
N PRO A 849 49.17 -30.07 23.98
CA PRO A 849 48.36 -29.15 24.79
C PRO A 849 49.25 -28.08 25.44
N THR A 850 49.00 -26.82 25.09
CA THR A 850 49.66 -25.65 25.66
C THR A 850 48.69 -25.02 26.64
N PRO A 851 49.07 -24.82 27.91
CA PRO A 851 48.25 -24.04 28.82
C PRO A 851 48.12 -22.58 28.36
N PRO A 852 47.01 -21.90 28.70
CA PRO A 852 46.81 -20.51 28.31
C PRO A 852 47.91 -19.63 28.89
N THR A 853 48.35 -18.63 28.12
CA THR A 853 49.31 -17.61 28.53
C THR A 853 48.70 -16.22 28.45
N ILE A 854 49.30 -15.23 29.11
CA ILE A 854 48.86 -13.83 28.99
C ILE A 854 49.52 -13.27 27.72
N ASP A 855 48.72 -12.87 26.73
CA ASP A 855 49.23 -12.30 25.49
C ASP A 855 49.40 -10.78 25.62
N THR A 856 48.29 -10.06 25.86
CA THR A 856 48.30 -8.60 25.99
C THR A 856 47.58 -8.09 27.24
N ILE A 857 48.00 -6.90 27.71
CA ILE A 857 47.30 -6.15 28.75
C ILE A 857 47.20 -4.69 28.31
N LEU A 858 45.98 -4.15 28.30
CA LEU A 858 45.70 -2.76 27.99
C LEU A 858 45.05 -2.05 29.19
N ALA A 859 45.64 -0.95 29.64
CA ALA A 859 45.00 -0.07 30.61
C ALA A 859 44.05 0.88 29.88
N LEU A 860 42.75 0.55 29.87
CA LEU A 860 41.72 1.30 29.16
C LEU A 860 41.44 2.65 29.83
N ASN A 861 41.52 2.71 31.15
CA ASN A 861 41.46 3.94 31.94
C ASN A 861 42.09 3.72 33.32
N THR A 862 41.93 4.67 34.26
CA THR A 862 42.50 4.55 35.60
C THR A 862 41.96 3.35 36.38
N ASN A 863 40.77 2.82 36.09
CA ASN A 863 40.11 1.81 36.93
C ASN A 863 39.79 0.52 36.18
N LEU A 864 40.14 0.42 34.90
CA LEU A 864 39.80 -0.71 34.04
C LEU A 864 41.00 -1.12 33.22
N ILE A 865 41.33 -2.40 33.26
CA ILE A 865 42.31 -3.01 32.37
C ILE A 865 41.68 -4.19 31.65
N SER A 866 42.07 -4.39 30.39
CA SER A 866 41.75 -5.54 29.57
C SER A 866 42.94 -6.51 29.54
N VAL A 867 42.69 -7.80 29.69
CA VAL A 867 43.68 -8.88 29.68
C VAL A 867 43.26 -9.90 28.64
N GLU A 868 44.11 -10.11 27.65
CA GLU A 868 43.94 -11.08 26.57
C GLU A 868 44.79 -12.32 26.85
N PHE A 869 44.17 -13.50 26.75
CA PHE A 869 44.85 -14.78 26.83
C PHE A 869 45.21 -15.29 25.44
N SER A 870 46.20 -16.18 25.35
CA SER A 870 46.66 -16.77 24.08
C SER A 870 45.63 -17.70 23.42
N GLU A 871 44.51 -17.97 24.08
CA GLU A 871 43.41 -18.85 23.68
C GLU A 871 42.20 -18.64 24.60
N SER A 872 41.07 -19.23 24.25
CA SER A 872 39.84 -19.23 25.06
C SER A 872 40.01 -19.89 26.42
N VAL A 873 39.52 -19.20 27.45
CA VAL A 873 39.66 -19.62 28.85
C VAL A 873 38.32 -20.06 29.45
N ASP A 874 38.35 -21.08 30.30
CA ASP A 874 37.18 -21.57 31.02
C ASP A 874 36.57 -20.45 31.88
N SER A 875 35.28 -20.20 31.63
CA SER A 875 34.54 -19.11 32.29
C SER A 875 34.50 -19.21 33.82
N THR A 876 34.57 -20.42 34.39
CA THR A 876 34.49 -20.61 35.84
C THR A 876 35.77 -20.13 36.50
N THR A 877 36.92 -20.50 35.92
CA THR A 877 38.23 -20.14 36.45
C THR A 877 38.66 -18.73 36.04
N ALA A 878 38.31 -18.29 34.82
CA ALA A 878 38.65 -16.96 34.32
C ALA A 878 37.88 -15.82 35.03
N LEU A 879 36.66 -16.05 35.51
CA LEU A 879 35.86 -15.04 36.20
C LEU A 879 36.09 -15.00 37.73
N ASP A 880 36.91 -15.89 38.29
CA ASP A 880 37.30 -15.81 39.70
C ASP A 880 38.33 -14.71 39.91
N GLN A 881 37.90 -13.58 40.49
CA GLN A 881 38.77 -12.44 40.85
C GLN A 881 40.00 -12.82 41.70
N ASN A 882 39.97 -13.95 42.42
CA ASN A 882 41.09 -14.41 43.24
C ASN A 882 42.27 -14.93 42.39
N ASN A 883 42.03 -15.23 41.11
CA ASN A 883 43.04 -15.70 40.17
C ASN A 883 43.94 -14.57 39.64
N TYR A 884 43.57 -13.30 39.88
CA TYR A 884 44.28 -12.12 39.40
C TYR A 884 44.82 -11.26 40.54
N PHE A 885 46.06 -10.81 40.43
CA PHE A 885 46.67 -9.89 41.39
C PHE A 885 47.56 -8.86 40.70
N ILE A 886 47.38 -7.58 41.00
CA ILE A 886 48.19 -6.49 40.46
C ILE A 886 49.05 -5.88 41.58
N ASN A 887 50.33 -5.66 41.28
CA ASN A 887 51.29 -5.08 42.23
C ASN A 887 51.03 -3.57 42.50
N ASN A 888 51.96 -2.91 43.19
CA ASN A 888 51.87 -1.48 43.54
C ASN A 888 50.62 -1.08 44.34
N SER A 889 50.15 -1.97 45.22
CA SER A 889 49.00 -1.76 46.11
C SER A 889 47.63 -1.69 45.40
N ILE A 890 47.53 -2.08 44.13
CA ILE A 890 46.25 -2.26 43.43
C ILE A 890 45.53 -3.49 43.98
N GLY A 891 46.23 -4.62 44.11
CA GLY A 891 45.68 -5.86 44.69
C GLY A 891 44.81 -6.65 43.71
N ASN A 892 43.87 -7.43 44.25
CA ASN A 892 42.88 -8.15 43.45
C ASN A 892 41.86 -7.15 42.83
N PRO A 893 41.34 -7.45 41.63
CA PRO A 893 40.26 -6.66 41.05
C PRO A 893 38.99 -6.75 41.91
N SER A 894 38.13 -5.74 41.79
CA SER A 894 36.81 -5.67 42.42
C SER A 894 35.75 -6.50 41.72
N SER A 895 35.90 -6.71 40.40
CA SER A 895 35.12 -7.63 39.60
C SER A 895 35.92 -8.04 38.35
N VAL A 896 35.57 -9.20 37.81
CA VAL A 896 36.06 -9.71 36.53
C VAL A 896 34.85 -10.04 35.68
N SER A 897 34.85 -9.59 34.44
CA SER A 897 33.88 -9.95 33.41
C SER A 897 34.61 -10.28 32.13
N PHE A 898 34.02 -11.08 31.26
CA PHE A 898 34.49 -11.12 29.88
C PHE A 898 34.16 -9.78 29.20
N ALA A 899 35.02 -9.35 28.28
CA ALA A 899 34.64 -8.32 27.32
C ALA A 899 33.39 -8.81 26.56
N ILE A 900 32.52 -7.88 26.15
CA ILE A 900 31.27 -8.24 25.45
C ILE A 900 31.62 -9.08 24.21
N GLY A 901 31.12 -10.32 24.17
CA GLY A 901 31.30 -11.24 23.04
C GLY A 901 32.66 -11.97 22.99
N SER A 902 33.46 -11.97 24.06
CA SER A 902 34.76 -12.67 24.09
C SER A 902 34.82 -13.80 25.12
N SER A 903 35.57 -14.86 24.81
CA SER A 903 36.00 -15.93 25.74
C SER A 903 37.51 -15.91 26.03
N GLU A 904 38.26 -14.99 25.42
CA GLU A 904 39.73 -14.89 25.50
C GLU A 904 40.16 -13.61 26.22
N ILE A 905 39.27 -12.62 26.29
CA ILE A 905 39.53 -11.29 26.86
C ILE A 905 38.69 -11.09 28.12
N VAL A 906 39.37 -10.88 29.24
CA VAL A 906 38.75 -10.50 30.51
C VAL A 906 39.03 -9.05 30.87
N GLU A 907 38.01 -8.37 31.35
CA GLU A 907 38.09 -7.01 31.88
C GLU A 907 38.15 -7.04 33.40
N LEU A 908 39.23 -6.50 33.94
CA LEU A 908 39.47 -6.41 35.37
C LEU A 908 39.12 -5.00 35.86
N THR A 909 38.00 -4.88 36.59
CA THR A 909 37.65 -3.62 37.25
C THR A 909 38.44 -3.50 38.55
N LEU A 910 39.34 -2.52 38.62
CA LEU A 910 40.31 -2.39 39.70
C LEU A 910 39.69 -1.82 40.98
N SER A 911 40.13 -2.35 42.12
CA SER A 911 39.70 -1.87 43.45
C SER A 911 40.39 -0.56 43.87
N GLN A 912 41.43 -0.13 43.16
CA GLN A 912 42.14 1.15 43.30
C GLN A 912 42.52 1.70 41.92
N PRO A 913 42.48 3.03 41.70
CA PRO A 913 42.88 3.64 40.43
C PRO A 913 44.39 3.49 40.17
N LEU A 914 44.76 3.25 38.92
CA LEU A 914 46.12 3.29 38.40
C LEU A 914 46.66 4.72 38.47
N THR A 915 47.92 4.84 38.87
CA THR A 915 48.72 6.06 38.77
C THR A 915 49.78 5.91 37.70
N ASN A 916 50.31 7.02 37.18
CA ASN A 916 51.39 6.97 36.20
C ASN A 916 52.56 6.06 36.67
N GLY A 917 52.87 5.00 35.94
CA GLY A 917 53.88 4.01 36.31
C GLY A 917 53.73 2.65 35.61
N ASN A 918 54.60 1.71 35.98
CA ASN A 918 54.61 0.33 35.49
C ASN A 918 54.02 -0.60 36.54
N PHE A 919 53.16 -1.51 36.10
CA PHE A 919 52.44 -2.49 36.89
C PHE A 919 52.74 -3.90 36.37
N THR A 920 52.52 -4.89 37.23
CA THR A 920 52.63 -6.30 36.89
C THR A 920 51.35 -6.99 37.33
N LEU A 921 50.65 -7.60 36.37
CA LEU A 921 49.57 -8.53 36.62
C LEU A 921 50.18 -9.92 36.88
N THR A 922 49.68 -10.62 37.88
CA THR A 922 49.95 -12.04 38.14
C THR A 922 48.64 -12.81 38.00
N VAL A 923 48.65 -13.88 37.20
CA VAL A 923 47.50 -14.77 36.96
C VAL A 923 47.83 -16.19 37.42
N ASN A 924 46.87 -16.85 38.07
CA ASN A 924 46.96 -18.24 38.52
C ASN A 924 45.64 -18.98 38.29
N ASN A 925 45.70 -20.31 38.13
CA ASN A 925 44.53 -21.21 38.09
C ASN A 925 43.47 -20.93 37.02
N VAL A 926 43.74 -20.08 36.03
CA VAL A 926 42.90 -19.93 34.84
C VAL A 926 43.15 -21.13 33.93
N GLU A 927 42.08 -21.84 33.57
CA GLU A 927 42.12 -23.01 32.69
C GLU A 927 41.68 -22.60 31.28
N ASP A 928 42.19 -23.26 30.25
CA ASP A 928 41.57 -23.24 28.93
C ASP A 928 40.32 -24.13 28.91
N LEU A 929 39.62 -24.18 27.78
CA LEU A 929 38.44 -25.04 27.61
C LEU A 929 38.78 -26.55 27.65
N ASP A 930 40.05 -26.91 27.45
CA ASP A 930 40.58 -28.28 27.51
C ASP A 930 41.06 -28.67 28.94
N GLY A 931 40.96 -27.74 29.90
CA GLY A 931 41.33 -27.95 31.30
C GLY A 931 42.85 -27.83 31.58
N ASN A 932 43.65 -27.29 30.66
CA ASN A 932 45.05 -26.98 30.94
C ASN A 932 45.14 -25.68 31.74
N VAL A 933 45.82 -25.75 32.88
CA VAL A 933 45.95 -24.61 33.80
C VAL A 933 47.13 -23.72 33.41
N ILE A 934 46.91 -22.41 33.28
CA ILE A 934 47.98 -21.40 33.13
C ILE A 934 49.12 -21.67 34.11
N LEU A 935 50.37 -21.51 33.66
CA LEU A 935 51.54 -21.75 34.51
C LEU A 935 51.44 -20.93 35.81
N PRO A 936 51.73 -21.51 36.98
CA PRO A 936 51.62 -20.81 38.25
C PRO A 936 52.51 -19.56 38.32
N ASN A 937 51.93 -18.45 38.77
CA ASN A 937 52.52 -17.12 38.81
C ASN A 937 52.89 -16.59 37.42
N SER A 938 52.07 -16.85 36.40
CA SER A 938 52.21 -16.19 35.11
C SER A 938 52.06 -14.69 35.28
N THR A 939 53.06 -13.93 34.83
CA THR A 939 53.08 -12.48 34.98
C THR A 939 53.22 -11.77 33.65
N ALA A 940 52.49 -10.67 33.49
CA ALA A 940 52.70 -9.73 32.39
C ALA A 940 52.79 -8.31 32.94
N ASN A 941 53.67 -7.51 32.34
CA ASN A 941 53.88 -6.12 32.73
C ASN A 941 53.05 -5.21 31.82
N PHE A 942 52.47 -4.17 32.40
CA PHE A 942 51.81 -3.11 31.65
C PHE A 942 52.15 -1.75 32.24
N SER A 943 52.03 -0.71 31.45
CA SER A 943 52.31 0.66 31.88
C SER A 943 51.02 1.46 31.78
N TYR A 944 50.81 2.35 32.74
CA TYR A 944 49.79 3.38 32.65
C TYR A 944 50.50 4.72 32.74
N THR A 945 50.37 5.59 31.75
CA THR A 945 50.93 6.94 31.77
C THR A 945 49.86 7.94 31.37
N THR A 946 49.70 9.03 32.11
CA THR A 946 48.85 10.14 31.67
C THR A 946 49.57 10.96 30.59
N SER A 947 48.91 11.14 29.44
CA SER A 947 49.26 11.93 28.24
C SER A 947 50.48 11.48 27.41
N VAL A 948 50.18 10.94 26.22
CA VAL A 948 51.08 10.89 25.06
C VAL A 948 50.95 12.23 24.32
N VAL A 949 52.08 12.86 23.96
CA VAL A 949 52.05 13.98 23.00
C VAL A 949 51.58 13.42 21.67
N VAL A 950 50.37 13.82 21.28
CA VAL A 950 49.77 13.53 19.99
C VAL A 950 50.64 14.21 18.92
N ASN A 951 50.98 13.52 17.83
CA ASN A 951 51.81 14.08 16.75
C ASN A 951 50.94 14.16 15.49
N LEU A 952 50.37 15.35 15.24
CA LEU A 952 49.60 15.69 14.04
C LEU A 952 50.33 16.81 13.29
N VAL A 953 50.12 16.91 11.98
CA VAL A 953 50.81 17.90 11.13
C VAL A 953 49.77 18.64 10.30
N ILE A 954 49.77 19.98 10.32
CA ILE A 954 48.97 20.82 9.43
C ILE A 954 49.61 20.82 8.04
N THR A 955 48.85 20.42 7.01
CA THR A 955 49.36 20.12 5.67
C THR A 955 48.83 21.01 4.56
N GLU A 956 47.65 21.61 4.73
CA GLU A 956 47.05 22.50 3.75
C GLU A 956 46.23 23.61 4.43
N ILE A 957 46.30 24.83 3.90
CA ILE A 957 45.55 25.99 4.42
C ILE A 957 44.94 26.76 3.23
N MET A 958 43.61 26.89 3.20
CA MET A 958 42.91 27.83 2.32
C MET A 958 42.46 29.04 3.14
N LYS A 959 43.06 30.19 2.84
CA LYS A 959 42.82 31.44 3.57
C LYS A 959 42.19 32.56 2.76
N ASN A 960 42.16 32.44 1.42
CA ASN A 960 41.72 33.50 0.51
C ASN A 960 40.99 32.90 -0.70
N PRO A 961 39.88 32.19 -0.51
CA PRO A 961 39.07 31.71 -1.63
C PRO A 961 38.58 32.89 -2.49
N THR A 962 38.39 32.64 -3.78
CA THR A 962 37.83 33.65 -4.71
C THR A 962 36.58 33.19 -5.43
N ALA A 963 36.38 31.88 -5.56
CA ALA A 963 35.16 31.30 -6.07
C ALA A 963 34.01 31.48 -5.08
N VAL A 964 34.33 31.49 -3.78
CA VAL A 964 33.39 31.63 -2.66
C VAL A 964 33.91 32.63 -1.63
N SER A 965 33.09 32.97 -0.64
CA SER A 965 33.48 33.91 0.42
C SER A 965 34.42 33.25 1.43
N ASP A 966 35.22 34.04 2.16
CA ASP A 966 36.05 33.50 3.25
C ASP A 966 35.20 32.77 4.31
N SER A 967 33.98 33.27 4.59
CA SER A 967 33.05 32.63 5.53
C SER A 967 32.45 31.31 5.04
N ASP A 968 32.74 30.91 3.80
CA ASP A 968 32.31 29.64 3.22
C ASP A 968 33.50 28.73 2.84
N GLY A 969 34.60 29.28 2.32
CA GLY A 969 35.66 28.50 1.68
C GLY A 969 36.97 28.35 2.46
N GLU A 970 37.08 28.92 3.66
CA GLU A 970 38.27 28.71 4.50
C GLU A 970 38.33 27.29 5.07
N PHE A 971 39.53 26.70 5.04
CA PHE A 971 39.78 25.40 5.66
C PHE A 971 41.25 25.21 6.07
N VAL A 972 41.46 24.26 6.98
CA VAL A 972 42.75 23.73 7.43
C VAL A 972 42.72 22.20 7.32
N GLU A 973 43.75 21.61 6.74
CA GLU A 973 43.92 20.15 6.67
C GLU A 973 44.98 19.67 7.66
N ILE A 974 44.71 18.55 8.33
CA ILE A 974 45.57 17.93 9.32
C ILE A 974 45.87 16.48 8.89
N PHE A 975 47.13 16.07 9.00
CA PHE A 975 47.62 14.73 8.73
C PHE A 975 48.02 14.01 10.01
N ASN A 976 47.67 12.72 10.12
CA ASN A 976 48.17 11.82 11.15
C ASN A 976 49.37 11.00 10.63
N PRO A 977 50.62 11.37 10.94
CA PRO A 977 51.82 10.61 10.55
C PRO A 977 52.06 9.33 11.36
N THR A 978 51.22 9.04 12.36
CA THR A 978 51.43 7.91 13.27
C THR A 978 50.80 6.63 12.74
N THR A 979 51.14 5.50 13.36
CA THR A 979 50.55 4.19 13.05
C THR A 979 49.26 3.92 13.83
N ASN A 980 48.83 4.84 14.69
CA ASN A 980 47.66 4.67 15.55
C ASN A 980 46.59 5.72 15.23
N PRO A 981 45.29 5.37 15.34
CA PRO A 981 44.22 6.35 15.24
C PRO A 981 44.36 7.40 16.35
N ILE A 982 44.08 8.66 16.02
CA ILE A 982 44.14 9.79 16.95
C ILE A 982 42.76 10.43 17.02
N ASN A 983 42.15 10.43 18.22
CA ASN A 983 40.93 11.20 18.47
C ASN A 983 41.30 12.67 18.77
N ILE A 984 40.75 13.59 17.99
CA ILE A 984 40.94 15.05 18.14
C ILE A 984 39.71 15.73 18.75
N ASP A 985 38.68 14.98 19.12
CA ASP A 985 37.54 15.54 19.85
C ASP A 985 38.00 16.12 21.20
N GLY A 986 37.62 17.37 21.46
CA GLY A 986 38.12 18.19 22.57
C GLY A 986 39.38 19.01 22.27
N PHE A 987 40.01 18.88 21.10
CA PHE A 987 41.14 19.72 20.71
C PHE A 987 40.66 21.14 20.39
N VAL A 988 41.58 22.11 20.39
CA VAL A 988 41.29 23.51 20.14
C VAL A 988 42.07 23.98 18.91
N LEU A 989 41.34 24.48 17.92
CA LEU A 989 41.87 25.25 16.79
C LEU A 989 41.81 26.73 17.14
N ARG A 990 42.94 27.43 17.11
CA ARG A 990 43.01 28.86 17.47
C ARG A 990 44.15 29.59 16.77
N ASP A 991 44.14 30.90 16.87
CA ASP A 991 45.29 31.76 16.56
C ASP A 991 45.89 32.35 17.86
N ASN A 992 46.72 33.39 17.75
CA ASN A 992 47.22 34.16 18.90
C ASN A 992 46.31 35.33 19.30
N GLY A 993 45.17 35.48 18.62
CA GLY A 993 44.12 36.46 18.88
C GLY A 993 43.18 36.02 19.99
N SER A 994 41.92 36.47 19.91
CA SER A 994 40.85 36.05 20.82
C SER A 994 39.97 34.93 20.25
N GLU A 995 40.20 34.59 18.99
CA GLU A 995 39.45 33.65 18.18
C GLU A 995 39.92 32.21 18.46
N SER A 996 38.99 31.34 18.83
CA SER A 996 39.29 29.92 19.09
C SER A 996 38.04 29.06 18.88
N HIS A 997 38.25 27.81 18.53
CA HIS A 997 37.21 26.81 18.32
C HIS A 997 37.61 25.50 19.00
N THR A 998 36.80 25.03 19.93
CA THR A 998 36.93 23.68 20.48
C THR A 998 36.21 22.71 19.56
N ILE A 999 36.93 21.69 19.11
CA ILE A 999 36.38 20.60 18.31
C ILE A 999 35.47 19.78 19.24
N ASP A 1000 34.18 19.77 18.93
CA ASP A 1000 33.16 19.01 19.64
C ASP A 1000 32.26 18.35 18.60
N ASN A 1001 32.59 17.10 18.28
CA ASN A 1001 31.85 16.27 17.32
C ASN A 1001 30.69 15.51 17.99
N GLY A 1002 30.37 15.81 19.26
CA GLY A 1002 29.40 15.06 20.06
C GLY A 1002 29.85 13.63 20.40
N GLY A 1003 31.14 13.33 20.22
CA GLY A 1003 31.74 12.00 20.30
C GLY A 1003 33.13 11.96 19.65
N SER A 1004 33.74 10.78 19.47
CA SER A 1004 35.10 10.70 18.91
C SER A 1004 35.18 11.23 17.48
N LEU A 1005 36.19 12.07 17.19
CA LEU A 1005 36.58 12.52 15.85
C LEU A 1005 37.99 11.98 15.56
N ILE A 1006 38.09 10.90 14.80
CA ILE A 1006 39.32 10.11 14.68
C ILE A 1006 40.02 10.36 13.34
N ILE A 1007 41.27 10.81 13.38
CA ILE A 1007 42.17 10.76 12.22
C ILE A 1007 42.86 9.39 12.19
N GLN A 1008 42.59 8.59 11.16
CA GLN A 1008 43.19 7.27 10.98
C GLN A 1008 44.70 7.36 10.70
N PRO A 1009 45.48 6.29 10.96
CA PRO A 1009 46.91 6.25 10.63
C PRO A 1009 47.19 6.63 9.17
N ASN A 1010 48.17 7.50 8.94
CA ASN A 1010 48.58 7.97 7.61
C ASN A 1010 47.45 8.56 6.77
N SER A 1011 46.45 9.19 7.40
CA SER A 1011 45.29 9.80 6.73
C SER A 1011 45.18 11.30 7.05
N PHE A 1012 44.42 12.01 6.20
CA PHE A 1012 44.14 13.45 6.32
C PHE A 1012 42.74 13.67 6.89
N LEU A 1013 42.53 14.82 7.53
CA LEU A 1013 41.24 15.31 8.00
C LEU A 1013 41.14 16.81 7.73
N VAL A 1014 40.04 17.23 7.12
CA VAL A 1014 39.78 18.61 6.67
C VAL A 1014 38.83 19.30 7.63
N LEU A 1015 39.30 20.36 8.29
CA LEU A 1015 38.50 21.25 9.12
C LEU A 1015 38.12 22.48 8.30
N GLY A 1016 36.83 22.77 8.11
CA GLY A 1016 36.35 23.88 7.27
C GLY A 1016 35.33 24.76 7.97
N ILE A 1017 35.15 26.00 7.52
CA ILE A 1017 34.17 26.92 8.12
C ILE A 1017 32.72 26.63 7.70
N ASN A 1018 32.54 25.91 6.59
CA ASN A 1018 31.24 25.53 6.04
C ASN A 1018 31.31 24.12 5.42
N GLY A 1019 30.45 23.22 5.90
CA GLY A 1019 30.41 21.82 5.44
C GLY A 1019 29.60 21.59 4.16
N ASP A 1020 28.83 22.58 3.69
CA ASP A 1020 28.06 22.45 2.45
C ASP A 1020 28.95 22.64 1.23
N SER A 1021 29.27 21.53 0.57
CA SER A 1021 30.12 21.49 -0.63
C SER A 1021 29.59 22.35 -1.80
N ASN A 1022 28.30 22.69 -1.80
CA ASN A 1022 27.72 23.54 -2.86
C ASN A 1022 28.08 25.02 -2.71
N VAL A 1023 28.45 25.46 -1.51
CA VAL A 1023 28.73 26.86 -1.19
C VAL A 1023 30.15 27.10 -0.71
N ASN A 1024 30.86 26.07 -0.23
CA ASN A 1024 32.25 26.17 0.24
C ASN A 1024 33.32 26.04 -0.86
N GLY A 1025 32.92 25.98 -2.13
CA GLY A 1025 33.84 25.84 -3.27
C GLY A 1025 34.00 24.41 -3.78
N GLY A 1026 33.22 23.45 -3.26
CA GLY A 1026 33.27 22.04 -3.67
C GLY A 1026 34.18 21.18 -2.81
N ILE A 1027 34.45 21.63 -1.58
CA ILE A 1027 35.34 20.99 -0.62
C ILE A 1027 34.54 20.02 0.24
N ILE A 1028 35.06 18.82 0.45
CA ILE A 1028 34.53 17.88 1.43
C ILE A 1028 35.21 18.20 2.76
N VAL A 1029 34.42 18.56 3.76
CA VAL A 1029 34.89 18.95 5.09
C VAL A 1029 34.48 17.86 6.07
N ASP A 1030 35.45 17.36 6.84
CA ASP A 1030 35.23 16.30 7.83
C ASP A 1030 34.69 16.87 9.15
N TYR A 1031 34.96 18.14 9.45
CA TYR A 1031 34.44 18.84 10.63
C TYR A 1031 34.29 20.34 10.39
N VAL A 1032 33.16 20.90 10.82
CA VAL A 1032 32.83 22.33 10.62
C VAL A 1032 33.17 23.15 11.86
N TYR A 1033 34.09 24.12 11.73
CA TYR A 1033 34.36 25.12 12.75
C TYR A 1033 33.60 26.43 12.50
N SER A 1034 33.36 27.23 13.54
CA SER A 1034 32.50 28.44 13.41
C SER A 1034 33.02 29.69 14.13
N THR A 1035 34.12 29.60 14.87
CA THR A 1035 34.61 30.68 15.76
C THR A 1035 36.10 31.00 15.57
N PHE A 1036 36.70 30.48 14.50
CA PHE A 1036 38.09 30.68 14.08
C PHE A 1036 38.09 31.20 12.62
N PHE A 1037 38.98 32.13 12.28
CA PHE A 1037 39.01 32.82 10.97
C PHE A 1037 40.45 33.09 10.54
N LEU A 1038 40.75 33.09 9.25
CA LEU A 1038 42.12 33.28 8.73
C LEU A 1038 42.35 34.68 8.12
N SER A 1039 43.55 35.23 8.31
CA SER A 1039 43.92 36.52 7.73
C SER A 1039 44.38 36.42 6.27
N ASN A 1040 43.70 37.18 5.43
CA ASN A 1040 44.07 37.47 4.05
C ASN A 1040 45.34 38.33 3.89
N SER A 1041 45.94 38.81 4.98
CA SER A 1041 47.09 39.71 4.96
C SER A 1041 48.36 39.04 4.44
N ALA A 1042 49.18 39.80 3.69
CA ALA A 1042 50.54 39.39 3.33
C ALA A 1042 51.50 39.34 4.54
N ASN A 1043 51.13 39.98 5.66
CA ASN A 1043 51.85 39.84 6.93
C ASN A 1043 51.57 38.49 7.61
N GLY A 1044 50.59 37.72 7.12
CA GLY A 1044 50.30 36.37 7.60
C GLY A 1044 49.27 36.27 8.71
N ASP A 1045 49.07 35.03 9.16
CA ASP A 1045 48.32 34.63 10.36
C ASP A 1045 48.94 33.35 10.97
N GLU A 1046 48.35 32.86 12.07
CA GLU A 1046 48.75 31.62 12.74
C GLU A 1046 47.60 30.60 12.83
N VAL A 1047 47.91 29.33 12.52
CA VAL A 1047 47.04 28.19 12.84
C VAL A 1047 47.69 27.37 13.94
N ILE A 1048 47.04 27.26 15.10
CA ILE A 1048 47.52 26.52 16.26
C ILE A 1048 46.50 25.44 16.61
N LEU A 1049 46.94 24.19 16.62
CA LEU A 1049 46.18 23.04 17.10
C LEU A 1049 46.67 22.67 18.51
N GLU A 1050 45.77 22.62 19.48
CA GLU A 1050 46.09 22.44 20.90
C GLU A 1050 45.23 21.34 21.55
N ASP A 1051 45.82 20.51 22.40
CA ASP A 1051 45.11 19.55 23.25
C ASP A 1051 45.37 19.92 24.72
N ASN A 1052 44.30 20.22 25.47
CA ASN A 1052 44.36 20.48 26.92
C ASN A 1052 45.46 21.48 27.36
N GLY A 1053 45.71 22.54 26.60
CA GLY A 1053 46.76 23.52 26.91
C GLY A 1053 48.12 23.26 26.27
N ILE A 1054 48.28 22.15 25.52
CA ILE A 1054 49.53 21.73 24.88
C ILE A 1054 49.40 21.90 23.37
N VAL A 1055 50.25 22.73 22.78
CA VAL A 1055 50.32 22.89 21.32
C VAL A 1055 50.79 21.57 20.70
N ILE A 1056 49.95 21.02 19.83
CA ILE A 1056 50.19 19.81 19.05
C ILE A 1056 50.93 20.14 17.76
N ASP A 1057 50.46 21.15 17.03
CA ASP A 1057 51.15 21.72 15.86
C ASP A 1057 50.83 23.22 15.70
N GLU A 1058 51.74 23.95 15.05
CA GLU A 1058 51.62 25.40 14.82
C GLU A 1058 52.23 25.80 13.47
N VAL A 1059 51.46 26.53 12.67
CA VAL A 1059 51.92 27.13 11.41
C VAL A 1059 51.73 28.65 11.44
N ILE A 1060 52.84 29.38 11.49
CA ILE A 1060 52.89 30.84 11.37
C ILE A 1060 53.18 31.21 9.91
N PHE A 1061 52.14 31.38 9.09
CA PHE A 1061 52.32 31.56 7.65
C PHE A 1061 52.41 33.05 7.29
N SER A 1062 53.58 33.52 6.81
CA SER A 1062 53.69 34.88 6.24
C SER A 1062 54.66 34.95 5.07
N SER A 1063 54.46 35.92 4.17
CA SER A 1063 55.39 36.16 3.06
C SER A 1063 56.79 36.54 3.54
N SER A 1064 56.92 37.14 4.74
CA SER A 1064 58.22 37.47 5.35
C SER A 1064 59.00 36.24 5.82
N LEU A 1065 58.30 35.14 6.09
CA LEU A 1065 58.85 33.83 6.49
C LEU A 1065 58.98 32.85 5.30
N GLY A 1066 58.67 33.31 4.08
CA GLY A 1066 58.82 32.54 2.85
C GLY A 1066 57.61 31.70 2.43
N PHE A 1067 56.45 31.87 3.09
CA PHE A 1067 55.21 31.19 2.69
C PHE A 1067 54.58 31.85 1.46
N PRO A 1068 53.96 31.07 0.54
CA PRO A 1068 53.16 31.62 -0.54
C PRO A 1068 51.95 32.40 0.00
N ASN A 1069 51.48 33.41 -0.75
CA ASN A 1069 50.29 34.19 -0.40
C ASN A 1069 49.36 34.30 -1.62
N PRO A 1070 48.84 33.16 -2.13
CA PRO A 1070 47.97 33.16 -3.29
C PRO A 1070 46.58 33.70 -2.96
N THR A 1071 45.86 34.06 -4.01
CA THR A 1071 44.44 34.40 -3.99
C THR A 1071 43.72 33.39 -4.88
N GLY A 1072 42.65 32.78 -4.36
CA GLY A 1072 41.90 31.71 -5.01
C GLY A 1072 42.59 30.35 -4.97
N LYS A 1073 43.58 30.17 -4.09
CA LYS A 1073 44.29 28.90 -3.93
C LYS A 1073 44.68 28.66 -2.48
N SER A 1074 44.71 27.40 -2.07
CA SER A 1074 45.36 27.00 -0.83
C SER A 1074 46.89 27.01 -0.97
N ILE A 1075 47.56 27.02 0.17
CA ILE A 1075 48.96 26.62 0.29
C ILE A 1075 49.03 25.20 0.83
N GLU A 1076 49.90 24.38 0.27
CA GLU A 1076 50.05 22.95 0.59
C GLU A 1076 51.53 22.59 0.85
N VAL A 1077 51.80 21.63 1.72
CA VAL A 1077 53.17 21.15 1.98
C VAL A 1077 53.70 20.30 0.82
N THR A 1078 54.99 20.43 0.53
CA THR A 1078 55.67 19.64 -0.52
C THR A 1078 56.32 18.36 0.01
N SER A 1079 56.47 18.24 1.33
CA SER A 1079 56.94 17.02 2.00
C SER A 1079 56.38 16.92 3.42
N LEU A 1080 55.76 15.79 3.74
CA LEU A 1080 55.27 15.44 5.09
C LEU A 1080 56.40 15.18 6.10
N THR A 1081 57.66 15.10 5.64
CA THR A 1081 58.83 14.81 6.48
C THR A 1081 59.70 16.04 6.76
N VAL A 1082 59.36 17.17 6.15
CA VAL A 1082 60.03 18.45 6.36
C VAL A 1082 59.17 19.29 7.28
N ASP A 1083 59.81 19.99 8.21
CA ASP A 1083 59.17 20.88 9.18
C ASP A 1083 58.25 21.91 8.48
N ASN A 1084 56.96 21.90 8.84
CA ASN A 1084 55.93 22.76 8.27
C ASN A 1084 55.97 24.20 8.82
N SER A 1085 56.82 24.50 9.80
CA SER A 1085 57.13 25.89 10.20
C SER A 1085 58.02 26.63 9.19
N LEU A 1086 58.66 25.91 8.26
CA LEU A 1086 59.54 26.49 7.24
C LEU A 1086 58.75 26.80 5.97
N GLY A 1087 58.62 28.08 5.60
CA GLY A 1087 57.94 28.49 4.36
C GLY A 1087 58.51 27.86 3.08
N SER A 1088 59.76 27.41 3.09
CA SER A 1088 60.37 26.65 1.99
C SER A 1088 59.74 25.28 1.73
N ASN A 1089 58.94 24.74 2.67
CA ASN A 1089 58.20 23.49 2.51
C ASN A 1089 56.81 23.69 1.88
N TRP A 1090 56.35 24.93 1.70
CA TRP A 1090 55.00 25.22 1.21
C TRP A 1090 54.99 25.69 -0.25
N THR A 1091 53.97 25.25 -0.99
CA THR A 1091 53.74 25.66 -2.38
C THR A 1091 52.28 26.04 -2.60
N GLU A 1092 51.95 26.62 -3.76
CA GLU A 1092 50.56 26.90 -4.13
C GLU A 1092 49.92 25.67 -4.75
N ALA A 1093 48.68 25.35 -4.38
CA ALA A 1093 47.92 24.31 -5.03
C ALA A 1093 47.73 24.58 -6.53
N THR A 1094 47.75 23.50 -7.33
CA THR A 1094 47.51 23.54 -8.78
C THR A 1094 46.30 22.72 -9.22
N ASN A 1095 45.67 21.97 -8.31
CA ASN A 1095 44.45 21.22 -8.58
C ASN A 1095 43.23 22.13 -8.48
N GLN A 1096 42.45 22.22 -9.56
CA GLN A 1096 41.26 23.05 -9.59
C GLN A 1096 40.08 22.34 -8.93
N LEU A 1097 39.49 22.96 -7.92
CA LEU A 1097 38.24 22.54 -7.31
C LEU A 1097 37.06 22.74 -8.29
N PRO A 1098 35.95 22.01 -8.10
CA PRO A 1098 34.78 22.08 -8.99
C PRO A 1098 34.26 23.49 -9.28
N ASN A 1099 34.37 24.40 -8.30
CA ASN A 1099 33.85 25.77 -8.40
C ASN A 1099 34.91 26.83 -8.71
N GLY A 1100 36.17 26.44 -8.97
CA GLY A 1100 37.15 27.28 -9.67
C GLY A 1100 38.38 27.73 -8.87
N ASP A 1101 38.35 27.71 -7.53
CA ASP A 1101 39.55 27.87 -6.70
C ASP A 1101 40.46 26.63 -6.80
N PHE A 1102 41.67 26.68 -6.27
CA PHE A 1102 42.63 25.57 -6.35
C PHE A 1102 43.02 25.03 -4.97
N ALA A 1103 42.87 23.73 -4.74
CA ALA A 1103 43.18 23.05 -3.48
C ALA A 1103 43.23 21.52 -3.64
N THR A 1104 43.71 20.82 -2.61
CA THR A 1104 43.74 19.34 -2.53
C THR A 1104 43.18 18.77 -1.21
N PRO A 1105 42.03 19.25 -0.71
CA PRO A 1105 41.48 18.80 0.57
C PRO A 1105 41.26 17.26 0.57
N GLY A 1106 41.82 16.60 1.58
CA GLY A 1106 41.79 15.15 1.77
C GLY A 1106 42.91 14.39 1.05
N PHE A 1107 43.84 15.08 0.38
CA PHE A 1107 44.88 14.46 -0.44
C PHE A 1107 46.26 15.10 -0.24
N PHE A 1108 47.31 14.32 -0.46
CA PHE A 1108 48.68 14.83 -0.41
C PHE A 1108 49.05 15.64 -1.68
N GLY A 1109 48.67 16.90 -1.72
CA GLY A 1109 49.16 17.92 -2.66
C GLY A 1109 48.90 17.68 -4.14
N SER A 1110 49.17 18.69 -4.94
CA SER A 1110 48.70 18.83 -6.33
C SER A 1110 49.46 17.98 -7.38
N SER A 1111 50.29 17.01 -6.97
CA SER A 1111 51.21 16.28 -7.87
C SER A 1111 50.82 14.82 -8.17
N ALA A 1112 49.65 14.34 -7.72
CA ALA A 1112 49.34 12.90 -7.67
C ALA A 1112 48.05 12.38 -8.34
N GLN A 1113 47.21 13.17 -9.03
CA GLN A 1113 45.92 12.66 -9.58
C GLN A 1113 45.98 12.23 -11.07
N ILE A 1114 45.25 11.16 -11.43
CA ILE A 1114 45.07 10.64 -12.81
C ILE A 1114 43.56 10.49 -13.11
N ASP A 1115 43.09 10.92 -14.28
CA ASP A 1115 41.67 10.85 -14.69
C ASP A 1115 41.21 9.43 -15.09
N ALA A 1116 39.91 9.14 -15.03
CA ALA A 1116 39.33 7.87 -15.49
C ALA A 1116 39.17 7.81 -17.04
N PRO A 1117 39.38 6.65 -17.70
CA PRO A 1117 39.21 6.49 -19.14
C PRO A 1117 37.73 6.28 -19.56
N SER A 1118 37.31 6.84 -20.70
CA SER A 1118 35.98 6.60 -21.28
C SER A 1118 35.95 5.32 -22.11
N VAL A 1119 35.08 4.36 -21.78
CA VAL A 1119 35.05 2.99 -22.34
C VAL A 1119 33.89 2.78 -23.34
N SER A 1120 34.11 1.96 -24.36
CA SER A 1120 33.16 1.52 -25.38
C SER A 1120 33.27 0.01 -25.65
N ILE A 1121 32.19 -0.62 -26.13
CA ILE A 1121 32.08 -2.07 -26.25
C ILE A 1121 31.66 -2.48 -27.67
N GLN A 1122 32.30 -3.52 -28.23
CA GLN A 1122 31.92 -4.16 -29.49
C GLN A 1122 31.91 -5.69 -29.36
N ILE A 1123 30.86 -6.34 -29.85
CA ILE A 1123 30.75 -7.82 -29.89
C ILE A 1123 31.07 -8.34 -31.29
N SER A 1124 31.91 -9.37 -31.39
CA SER A 1124 32.25 -10.02 -32.66
C SER A 1124 32.34 -11.54 -32.50
N GLY A 1125 31.28 -12.26 -32.89
CA GLY A 1125 31.21 -13.71 -32.70
C GLY A 1125 31.00 -14.05 -31.22
N THR A 1126 31.93 -14.80 -30.63
CA THR A 1126 31.95 -15.12 -29.19
C THR A 1126 32.89 -14.21 -28.38
N ASP A 1127 33.43 -13.16 -29.00
CA ASP A 1127 34.42 -12.29 -28.36
C ASP A 1127 33.83 -10.90 -28.06
N LEU A 1128 34.18 -10.35 -26.90
CA LEU A 1128 33.81 -9.02 -26.42
C LEU A 1128 35.06 -8.13 -26.44
N ILE A 1129 35.01 -7.04 -27.20
CA ILE A 1129 36.13 -6.11 -27.36
C ILE A 1129 35.78 -4.80 -26.64
N LEU A 1130 36.54 -4.49 -25.59
CA LEU A 1130 36.50 -3.21 -24.88
C LEU A 1130 37.51 -2.26 -25.51
N SER A 1131 37.16 -0.98 -25.69
CA SER A 1131 38.07 0.07 -26.19
C SER A 1131 37.85 1.37 -25.42
N TRP A 1132 38.91 2.14 -25.12
CA TRP A 1132 38.81 3.34 -24.30
C TRP A 1132 39.67 4.53 -24.76
N SER A 1133 39.40 5.72 -24.22
CA SER A 1133 40.19 6.92 -24.48
C SER A 1133 41.53 6.93 -23.73
N ALA A 1134 42.57 7.49 -24.35
CA ALA A 1134 43.84 7.71 -23.65
C ALA A 1134 43.69 8.73 -22.52
N VAL A 1135 44.30 8.44 -21.37
CA VAL A 1135 44.35 9.28 -20.17
C VAL A 1135 45.74 9.90 -20.02
N THR A 1136 45.79 11.19 -19.74
CA THR A 1136 47.04 11.93 -19.54
C THR A 1136 47.76 11.42 -18.28
N ASN A 1137 49.07 11.18 -18.37
CA ASN A 1137 49.92 10.61 -17.31
C ASN A 1137 49.68 9.14 -16.94
N ALA A 1138 48.72 8.44 -17.56
CA ALA A 1138 48.56 6.99 -17.35
C ALA A 1138 49.68 6.20 -18.06
N THR A 1139 50.39 5.36 -17.33
CA THR A 1139 51.45 4.47 -17.84
C THR A 1139 50.92 3.09 -18.24
N ASN A 1140 49.81 2.65 -17.63
CA ASN A 1140 49.06 1.44 -18.02
C ASN A 1140 47.58 1.53 -17.60
N TYR A 1141 46.79 0.52 -18.00
CA TYR A 1141 45.37 0.38 -17.65
C TYR A 1141 45.09 -1.04 -17.15
N ASP A 1142 44.36 -1.16 -16.05
CA ASP A 1142 43.86 -2.43 -15.51
C ASP A 1142 42.40 -2.62 -15.92
N VAL A 1143 42.04 -3.82 -16.40
CA VAL A 1143 40.69 -4.17 -16.84
C VAL A 1143 40.10 -5.20 -15.90
N TYR A 1144 38.93 -4.91 -15.36
CA TYR A 1144 38.24 -5.74 -14.39
C TYR A 1144 36.89 -6.22 -14.93
N GLU A 1145 36.46 -7.37 -14.42
CA GLU A 1145 35.12 -7.91 -14.56
C GLU A 1145 34.45 -7.90 -13.19
N LEU A 1146 33.20 -7.46 -13.14
CA LEU A 1146 32.34 -7.58 -11.98
C LEU A 1146 31.17 -8.47 -12.36
N ASP A 1147 31.08 -9.62 -11.69
CA ASP A 1147 29.93 -10.48 -11.79
C ASP A 1147 28.81 -9.94 -10.89
N LEU A 1148 27.65 -9.65 -11.47
CA LEU A 1148 26.56 -8.94 -10.77
C LEU A 1148 25.84 -9.79 -9.72
N LEU A 1149 26.01 -11.11 -9.76
CA LEU A 1149 25.41 -12.04 -8.80
C LEU A 1149 26.33 -12.25 -7.60
N SER A 1150 27.63 -12.40 -7.83
CA SER A 1150 28.61 -12.60 -6.74
C SER A 1150 29.21 -11.30 -6.18
N GLN A 1151 29.03 -10.17 -6.88
CA GLN A 1151 29.68 -8.88 -6.58
C GLN A 1151 31.23 -8.97 -6.50
N VAL A 1152 31.82 -10.04 -7.04
CA VAL A 1152 33.27 -10.24 -7.05
C VAL A 1152 33.89 -9.46 -8.21
N GLU A 1153 34.76 -8.50 -7.87
CA GLU A 1153 35.62 -7.79 -8.82
C GLU A 1153 36.87 -8.64 -9.11
N SER A 1154 37.03 -9.07 -10.36
CA SER A 1154 38.18 -9.84 -10.82
C SER A 1154 39.01 -9.05 -11.82
N LEU A 1155 40.31 -8.92 -11.58
CA LEU A 1155 41.24 -8.34 -12.56
C LEU A 1155 41.41 -9.31 -13.74
N LEU A 1156 40.90 -8.93 -14.90
CA LEU A 1156 41.05 -9.71 -16.13
C LEU A 1156 42.43 -9.54 -16.78
N GLY A 1157 43.08 -8.40 -16.56
CA GLY A 1157 44.43 -8.16 -17.02
C GLY A 1157 44.79 -6.69 -17.13
N ASN A 1158 46.04 -6.44 -17.48
CA ASN A 1158 46.57 -5.10 -17.73
C ASN A 1158 46.83 -4.88 -19.23
N SER A 1159 46.63 -3.65 -19.70
CA SER A 1159 46.81 -3.25 -21.08
C SER A 1159 47.54 -1.92 -21.17
N THR A 1160 48.56 -1.86 -22.02
CA THR A 1160 49.20 -0.60 -22.45
C THR A 1160 48.60 -0.09 -23.77
N SER A 1161 47.63 -0.83 -24.33
CA SER A 1161 46.87 -0.46 -25.51
C SER A 1161 45.51 0.12 -25.07
N LEU A 1162 44.80 0.78 -25.99
CA LEU A 1162 43.50 1.39 -25.71
C LEU A 1162 42.33 0.43 -25.96
N ASN A 1163 42.58 -0.88 -25.89
CA ASN A 1163 41.57 -1.92 -26.03
C ASN A 1163 41.99 -3.21 -25.30
N PHE A 1164 40.99 -4.07 -25.05
CA PHE A 1164 41.13 -5.38 -24.42
C PHE A 1164 40.05 -6.33 -24.95
N THR A 1165 40.43 -7.55 -25.32
CA THR A 1165 39.49 -8.55 -25.88
C THR A 1165 39.28 -9.69 -24.90
N ILE A 1166 38.04 -9.97 -24.59
CA ILE A 1166 37.58 -11.08 -23.75
C ILE A 1166 37.02 -12.15 -24.67
N ASN A 1167 37.62 -13.34 -24.67
CA ASN A 1167 37.28 -14.43 -25.58
C ASN A 1167 36.27 -15.40 -24.94
N ASN A 1168 35.44 -16.04 -25.76
CA ASN A 1168 34.46 -17.06 -25.34
C ASN A 1168 33.41 -16.55 -24.35
N PHE A 1169 32.87 -15.35 -24.57
CA PHE A 1169 31.81 -14.75 -23.78
C PHE A 1169 30.51 -15.57 -23.86
N SER A 1170 29.96 -15.95 -22.70
CA SER A 1170 28.71 -16.70 -22.55
C SER A 1170 27.48 -15.79 -22.65
N LEU A 1171 26.45 -16.20 -23.39
CA LEU A 1171 25.25 -15.39 -23.65
C LEU A 1171 24.25 -15.33 -22.49
N ASN A 1172 24.47 -16.06 -21.39
CA ASN A 1172 23.52 -16.22 -20.29
C ASN A 1172 23.99 -15.62 -18.94
N SER A 1173 25.01 -14.76 -18.93
CA SER A 1173 25.50 -14.08 -17.70
C SER A 1173 25.37 -12.56 -17.79
N GLN A 1174 24.92 -11.90 -16.70
CA GLN A 1174 24.93 -10.44 -16.56
C GLN A 1174 26.23 -10.01 -15.85
N LYS A 1175 27.14 -9.32 -16.56
CA LYS A 1175 28.43 -8.87 -16.02
C LYS A 1175 28.71 -7.42 -16.40
N TYR A 1176 29.43 -6.69 -15.54
CA TYR A 1176 30.02 -5.39 -15.87
C TYR A 1176 31.52 -5.51 -16.09
N TYR A 1177 32.07 -4.62 -16.92
CA TYR A 1177 33.51 -4.50 -17.14
C TYR A 1177 33.93 -3.04 -17.02
N PHE A 1178 35.05 -2.78 -16.36
CA PHE A 1178 35.59 -1.43 -16.19
C PHE A 1178 37.10 -1.38 -16.30
N VAL A 1179 37.62 -0.18 -16.55
CA VAL A 1179 39.03 0.07 -16.86
C VAL A 1179 39.57 1.16 -15.93
N LYS A 1180 40.64 0.87 -15.18
CA LYS A 1180 41.30 1.81 -14.27
C LYS A 1180 42.63 2.26 -14.88
N SER A 1181 42.85 3.57 -14.97
CA SER A 1181 44.14 4.17 -15.36
C SER A 1181 45.11 4.15 -14.17
N LYS A 1182 46.40 3.94 -14.45
CA LYS A 1182 47.45 3.86 -13.42
C LYS A 1182 48.69 4.65 -13.85
N ASN A 1183 49.37 5.28 -12.89
CA ASN A 1183 50.64 5.99 -13.07
C ASN A 1183 51.62 5.50 -12.01
#